data_AF-A0A061R538-F1
#
_entry.id   AF-A0A061R538-F1
#
_cell.length_a   1.000
_cell.length_b   1.000
_cell.length_c   1.000
_cell.angle_alpha   90.00
_cell.angle_beta   90.00
_cell.angle_gamma   90.00
#
_symmetry.space_group_name_H-M   'P 1'
#
loop_
_entity.id
_entity.type
_entity.pdbx_description
1 polymer ?
#
loop_
_entity_poly.entity_id
_entity_poly.type
_entity_poly.pdbx_seq_one_letter_code
_entity_poly.pdbx_strand_id
1 'polypeptide(L)'
;MPGEWRKEQPEPLAFKPAASDCAGGSLGADAGQVSWKMRTSKRGGCGRGCACSGAGGPSGPGSAHSCACLARNTECDELCGCGDCGNRGICRGRSLAEGVDVRVVPCWGMDPYTARNVRDAVAEDTQCASMFQACQRAGEAGEPEGGAAADAHRPSPVPHPRSALGGGRTLLSAVPAAAAPLGSTTRASSLRAWAARWVERKLLPAANSLGSSGWDIFAALSRLTDGPSAAGEDSSGAAAMERAAAAAVRRRAEAVDRDLYFRLHPKGNGLVASRVGGIPEGVLVSEFLGEIRSPAQWSEAQEAARAEGHPRLWALTLERPSDDEAGYDVLHIDAERGGSTASRMSHSCSPNCRASVVATGGRLAVAVYTCRRIEEGEELTLDYASVTDSEKDYRAAVCLCSAVCCRGSYLAYAGANDFMQVANERHTFAHRTALILRACTEALTDEDNSRLERHGLRSAALGRPGERVPGWLAKWLSLVLEFCEAERELLPSSLLLCQGGLTEENARDCASRVTRLRRHNLVVSLDKIRRCLALARDASKPPLRRISAEEVVEHLWLGDRSVAMRALRAAAPALCPASSSGAVVHCASRDEAVHVIAGLESSGAFPELTELGQLVLNEVGTGDVAGARQALLKVEAYLRRLSCSHQTISSMSAACHVAAADLLRLVASTEVWFAAERDYFSPQAGGRRHSLRWLWSEMAGWIRQSARDPGNALYSERRGVVTLPDIESCYGAFKDRYYKERVALLEHLRTTPETAWRSGLWSFRNDAKLYGSPMLDDVLTDTQRPQEQPSTGLCTPRVLQHLQEAPIPL
;
A
#
# COMPACT_ATOMS: atom_id res chain seq x y z
N MET A 1 14.29 -7.80 -29.97
CA MET A 1 13.04 -8.47 -30.38
C MET A 1 11.88 -7.67 -29.82
N PRO A 2 11.05 -6.99 -30.63
CA PRO A 2 9.78 -6.45 -30.16
C PRO A 2 8.87 -7.64 -29.87
N GLY A 3 8.53 -7.86 -28.61
CA GLY A 3 7.64 -8.94 -28.20
C GLY A 3 6.31 -8.81 -28.93
N GLU A 4 5.85 -9.91 -29.52
CA GLU A 4 4.56 -10.05 -30.16
C GLU A 4 3.44 -9.74 -29.15
N TRP A 5 2.94 -8.51 -29.17
CA TRP A 5 1.67 -8.16 -28.55
C TRP A 5 0.55 -8.72 -29.42
N ARG A 6 0.22 -10.01 -29.27
CA ARG A 6 -1.06 -10.51 -29.78
C ARG A 6 -2.19 -9.91 -28.94
N LYS A 7 -2.85 -8.90 -29.53
CA LYS A 7 -4.07 -8.26 -29.02
C LYS A 7 -5.25 -9.23 -29.14
N GLU A 8 -5.36 -10.20 -28.23
CA GLU A 8 -6.61 -10.96 -28.06
C GLU A 8 -7.74 -10.02 -27.62
N GLN A 9 -8.96 -10.30 -28.05
CA GLN A 9 -10.14 -9.55 -27.64
C GLN A 9 -10.42 -9.82 -26.17
N PRO A 10 -10.33 -8.84 -25.25
CA PRO A 10 -10.99 -9.01 -23.97
C PRO A 10 -12.51 -9.02 -24.25
N GLU A 11 -13.20 -10.06 -23.80
CA GLU A 11 -14.66 -10.06 -23.82
C GLU A 11 -15.17 -8.81 -23.07
N PRO A 12 -16.20 -8.13 -23.57
CA PRO A 12 -16.83 -7.06 -22.81
C PRO A 12 -17.31 -7.64 -21.48
N LEU A 13 -16.77 -7.13 -20.37
CA LEU A 13 -17.28 -7.43 -19.04
C LEU A 13 -18.76 -7.02 -19.01
N ALA A 14 -19.63 -8.02 -19.15
CA ALA A 14 -21.07 -7.82 -19.17
C ALA A 14 -21.48 -7.33 -17.78
N PHE A 15 -21.88 -6.07 -17.69
CA PHE A 15 -22.55 -5.58 -16.50
C PHE A 15 -23.89 -6.29 -16.38
N LYS A 16 -24.08 -7.09 -15.33
CA LYS A 16 -25.41 -7.59 -14.97
C LYS A 16 -26.18 -6.45 -14.31
N PRO A 17 -27.28 -5.94 -14.90
CA PRO A 17 -28.18 -5.07 -14.16
C PRO A 17 -28.72 -5.84 -12.96
N ALA A 18 -28.52 -5.31 -11.76
CA ALA A 18 -29.20 -5.83 -10.59
C ALA A 18 -30.68 -5.45 -10.71
N ALA A 19 -31.55 -6.45 -10.62
CA ALA A 19 -32.96 -6.29 -10.36
C ALA A 19 -33.16 -5.45 -9.09
N SER A 20 -34.21 -4.64 -9.11
CA SER A 20 -34.67 -3.81 -8.03
C SER A 20 -35.19 -4.66 -6.86
N ASP A 21 -34.29 -5.23 -6.06
CA ASP A 21 -34.65 -5.84 -4.77
C ASP A 21 -33.75 -5.27 -3.67
N CYS A 22 -34.02 -4.02 -3.31
CA CYS A 22 -33.59 -3.45 -2.04
C CYS A 22 -34.60 -3.86 -0.96
N ALA A 23 -34.59 -5.11 -0.54
CA ALA A 23 -35.28 -5.54 0.67
C ALA A 23 -34.52 -6.68 1.36
N GLY A 24 -34.01 -6.41 2.56
CA GLY A 24 -33.78 -7.44 3.58
C GLY A 24 -32.50 -8.27 3.46
N GLY A 25 -31.33 -7.65 3.59
CA GLY A 25 -30.12 -8.36 4.03
C GLY A 25 -29.82 -7.98 5.48
N SER A 26 -29.80 -8.95 6.40
CA SER A 26 -29.60 -8.72 7.84
C SER A 26 -28.31 -7.94 8.11
N LEU A 27 -28.48 -6.71 8.59
CA LEU A 27 -27.39 -5.83 9.03
C LEU A 27 -26.81 -6.38 10.35
N GLY A 28 -25.71 -7.14 10.26
CA GLY A 28 -24.92 -7.53 11.42
C GLY A 28 -24.27 -6.32 12.13
N ALA A 29 -23.57 -6.57 13.24
CA ALA A 29 -22.93 -5.55 14.09
C ALA A 29 -22.08 -4.50 13.31
N ASP A 30 -21.52 -4.86 12.16
CA ASP A 30 -20.73 -3.98 11.28
C ASP A 30 -21.52 -2.80 10.69
N ALA A 31 -22.83 -2.97 10.45
CA ALA A 31 -23.67 -1.92 9.88
C ALA A 31 -23.75 -0.68 10.80
N GLY A 32 -23.74 -0.91 12.11
CA GLY A 32 -23.71 0.16 13.10
C GLY A 32 -22.41 0.96 13.03
N GLN A 33 -21.27 0.30 12.81
CA GLN A 33 -19.95 0.93 12.69
C GLN A 33 -19.85 1.76 11.40
N VAL A 34 -20.24 1.19 10.25
CA VAL A 34 -20.25 1.94 8.97
C VAL A 34 -21.19 3.14 9.06
N SER A 35 -22.39 2.97 9.61
CA SER A 35 -23.35 4.08 9.79
C SER A 35 -22.75 5.21 10.62
N TRP A 36 -22.03 4.91 11.71
CA TRP A 36 -21.34 5.92 12.50
C TRP A 36 -20.19 6.58 11.77
N LYS A 37 -19.35 5.79 11.11
CA LYS A 37 -18.30 6.29 10.23
C LYS A 37 -18.85 7.05 9.02
N MET A 38 -20.15 7.10 8.77
CA MET A 38 -20.75 7.98 7.77
C MET A 38 -21.28 9.29 8.36
N ARG A 39 -21.57 9.36 9.65
CA ARG A 39 -22.13 10.56 10.31
C ARG A 39 -21.10 11.68 10.42
N THR A 40 -21.55 12.91 10.23
CA THR A 40 -20.73 14.11 10.41
C THR A 40 -21.53 15.22 11.07
N SER A 41 -20.88 16.00 11.94
CA SER A 41 -21.43 17.22 12.52
C SER A 41 -21.22 18.44 11.62
N LYS A 42 -20.49 18.32 10.49
CA LYS A 42 -20.37 19.40 9.51
C LYS A 42 -21.74 19.78 8.96
N ARG A 43 -21.98 21.08 8.88
CA ARG A 43 -23.23 21.71 8.44
C ARG A 43 -22.92 22.88 7.53
N GLY A 44 -23.91 23.22 6.71
CA GLY A 44 -23.92 24.45 5.95
C GLY A 44 -24.06 25.65 6.88
N GLY A 45 -24.29 26.83 6.29
CA GLY A 45 -24.42 28.08 7.02
C GLY A 45 -23.34 29.07 6.62
N CYS A 46 -23.37 29.54 5.38
CA CYS A 46 -22.50 30.64 4.93
C CYS A 46 -22.98 32.03 5.39
N GLY A 47 -24.14 32.13 6.07
CA GLY A 47 -24.66 33.34 6.71
C GLY A 47 -25.11 34.48 5.78
N ARG A 48 -24.73 34.47 4.50
CA ARG A 48 -25.14 35.45 3.47
C ARG A 48 -25.65 34.70 2.23
N GLY A 49 -26.54 35.31 1.46
CA GLY A 49 -26.95 34.78 0.15
C GLY A 49 -25.73 34.59 -0.75
N CYS A 50 -25.45 33.37 -1.19
CA CYS A 50 -24.36 33.08 -2.11
C CYS A 50 -24.80 33.26 -3.57
N ALA A 51 -23.88 33.66 -4.45
CA ALA A 51 -24.10 33.77 -5.89
C ALA A 51 -24.02 32.40 -6.62
N CYS A 52 -24.36 31.31 -5.93
CA CYS A 52 -24.34 29.95 -6.48
C CYS A 52 -25.54 29.75 -7.43
N SER A 53 -25.56 30.44 -8.57
CA SER A 53 -26.66 30.36 -9.54
C SER A 53 -26.47 29.17 -10.49
N GLY A 54 -27.43 28.24 -10.53
CA GLY A 54 -27.51 27.15 -11.50
C GLY A 54 -26.53 26.00 -11.28
N ALA A 55 -25.23 26.27 -11.31
CA ALA A 55 -24.15 25.31 -11.04
C ALA A 55 -23.57 25.56 -9.64
N GLY A 56 -23.41 24.52 -8.83
CA GLY A 56 -23.01 24.66 -7.43
C GLY A 56 -22.02 23.63 -6.96
N GLY A 57 -21.19 23.10 -7.86
CA GLY A 57 -20.01 22.32 -7.55
C GLY A 57 -18.75 23.18 -7.43
N PRO A 58 -17.66 22.62 -6.88
CA PRO A 58 -16.36 23.27 -6.91
C PRO A 58 -15.88 23.42 -8.36
N SER A 59 -15.71 24.66 -8.80
CA SER A 59 -15.09 25.02 -10.08
C SER A 59 -13.58 24.72 -10.08
N GLY A 60 -12.96 24.65 -11.27
CA GLY A 60 -11.57 24.22 -11.45
C GLY A 60 -10.53 24.96 -10.56
N PRO A 61 -9.32 24.41 -10.38
CA PRO A 61 -8.28 25.01 -9.56
C PRO A 61 -7.93 26.42 -10.04
N GLY A 62 -7.95 27.40 -9.12
CA GLY A 62 -7.76 28.82 -9.39
C GLY A 62 -9.05 29.65 -9.45
N SER A 63 -10.22 29.02 -9.45
CA SER A 63 -11.51 29.72 -9.31
C SER A 63 -11.81 30.01 -7.84
N ALA A 64 -12.11 31.27 -7.51
CA ALA A 64 -12.59 31.61 -6.18
C ALA A 64 -13.96 30.96 -5.96
N HIS A 65 -14.08 30.06 -4.97
CA HIS A 65 -15.37 29.48 -4.61
C HIS A 65 -16.31 30.61 -4.14
N SER A 66 -17.40 30.83 -4.86
CA SER A 66 -18.41 31.82 -4.49
C SER A 66 -19.18 31.47 -3.21
N CYS A 67 -18.99 30.25 -2.68
CA CYS A 67 -19.64 29.73 -1.48
C CYS A 67 -18.65 29.22 -0.43
N ALA A 68 -18.73 29.75 0.79
CA ALA A 68 -17.96 29.25 1.94
C ALA A 68 -18.33 27.82 2.35
N CYS A 69 -19.55 27.34 2.06
CA CYS A 69 -19.94 25.94 2.33
C CYS A 69 -19.20 24.97 1.40
N LEU A 70 -19.08 25.30 0.11
CA LEU A 70 -18.30 24.51 -0.85
C LEU A 70 -16.82 24.44 -0.49
N ALA A 71 -16.24 25.56 -0.08
CA ALA A 71 -14.85 25.59 0.39
C ALA A 71 -14.62 24.71 1.63
N ARG A 72 -15.67 24.49 2.44
CA ARG A 72 -15.68 23.59 3.60
C ARG A 72 -16.20 22.19 3.27
N ASN A 73 -16.35 21.84 1.99
CA ASN A 73 -16.85 20.55 1.53
C ASN A 73 -18.22 20.19 2.14
N THR A 74 -19.15 21.14 2.17
CA THR A 74 -20.49 20.94 2.76
C THR A 74 -21.57 21.55 1.85
N GLU A 75 -22.70 20.86 1.70
CA GLU A 75 -23.87 21.43 1.03
C GLU A 75 -24.45 22.61 1.83
N CYS A 76 -25.08 23.55 1.14
CA CYS A 76 -25.87 24.57 1.81
C CYS A 76 -27.09 23.90 2.46
N ASP A 77 -27.33 24.14 3.73
CA ASP A 77 -28.50 23.63 4.45
C ASP A 77 -29.39 24.79 4.91
N GLU A 78 -30.40 24.49 5.73
CA GLU A 78 -31.37 25.46 6.25
C GLU A 78 -30.74 26.61 7.04
N LEU A 79 -29.51 26.45 7.54
CA LEU A 79 -28.76 27.52 8.21
C LEU A 79 -28.23 28.57 7.22
N CYS A 80 -28.28 28.29 5.92
CA CYS A 80 -28.01 29.27 4.87
C CYS A 80 -29.27 30.07 4.52
N GLY A 81 -29.17 31.40 4.49
CA GLY A 81 -30.16 32.29 3.85
C GLY A 81 -30.15 32.25 2.31
N CYS A 82 -29.64 31.18 1.71
CA CYS A 82 -29.55 31.02 0.26
C CYS A 82 -30.85 30.42 -0.28
N GLY A 83 -31.43 31.02 -1.33
CA GLY A 83 -32.66 30.54 -1.99
C GLY A 83 -32.46 29.27 -2.82
N ASP A 84 -32.63 29.36 -4.15
CA ASP A 84 -32.42 28.22 -5.05
C ASP A 84 -30.92 27.99 -5.35
N CYS A 85 -30.19 27.58 -4.32
CA CYS A 85 -28.74 27.42 -4.38
C CYS A 85 -28.33 26.15 -5.16
N GLY A 86 -27.38 26.29 -6.08
CA GLY A 86 -26.79 25.14 -6.79
C GLY A 86 -26.03 24.15 -5.88
N ASN A 87 -25.52 24.62 -4.72
CA ASN A 87 -24.84 23.78 -3.72
C ASN A 87 -25.83 23.02 -2.82
N ARG A 88 -26.92 22.54 -3.41
CA ARG A 88 -27.98 21.72 -2.80
C ARG A 88 -28.39 20.56 -3.72
N GLY A 89 -27.48 20.14 -4.60
CA GLY A 89 -27.76 19.15 -5.64
C GLY A 89 -28.19 17.81 -5.07
N ILE A 90 -27.50 17.31 -4.03
CA ILE A 90 -27.76 16.00 -3.44
C ILE A 90 -29.05 16.06 -2.62
N CYS A 91 -29.15 17.00 -1.68
CA CYS A 91 -30.33 17.11 -0.82
C CYS A 91 -31.64 17.42 -1.58
N ARG A 92 -31.56 18.00 -2.80
CA ARG A 92 -32.73 18.24 -3.67
C ARG A 92 -32.89 17.21 -4.79
N GLY A 93 -32.04 16.20 -4.87
CA GLY A 93 -32.08 15.20 -5.95
C GLY A 93 -31.89 15.79 -7.35
N ARG A 94 -31.11 16.87 -7.48
CA ARG A 94 -30.82 17.56 -8.74
C ARG A 94 -29.48 17.10 -9.30
N SER A 95 -29.46 15.90 -9.87
CA SER A 95 -28.34 15.34 -10.63
C SER A 95 -28.66 15.28 -12.12
N LEU A 96 -27.68 14.92 -12.95
CA LEU A 96 -27.93 14.68 -14.38
C LEU A 96 -28.85 13.47 -14.56
N ALA A 97 -29.83 13.59 -15.45
CA ALA A 97 -30.78 12.52 -15.74
C ALA A 97 -30.31 11.64 -16.91
N GLU A 98 -30.27 10.32 -16.71
CA GLU A 98 -29.99 9.37 -17.78
C GLU A 98 -31.11 9.37 -18.83
N GLY A 99 -30.75 9.35 -20.11
CA GLY A 99 -31.65 9.49 -21.26
C GLY A 99 -32.00 10.93 -21.63
N VAL A 100 -31.68 11.90 -20.77
CA VAL A 100 -31.90 13.33 -21.02
C VAL A 100 -30.56 14.05 -21.11
N ASP A 101 -29.85 14.17 -19.99
CA ASP A 101 -28.58 14.89 -19.93
C ASP A 101 -27.39 14.01 -20.36
N VAL A 102 -27.45 12.72 -20.03
CA VAL A 102 -26.38 11.74 -20.27
C VAL A 102 -26.95 10.40 -20.73
N ARG A 103 -26.13 9.57 -21.38
CA ARG A 103 -26.48 8.19 -21.77
C ARG A 103 -25.31 7.24 -21.58
N VAL A 104 -25.60 5.99 -21.27
CA VAL A 104 -24.58 4.93 -21.18
C VAL A 104 -24.40 4.27 -22.55
N VAL A 105 -23.17 4.23 -23.05
CA VAL A 105 -22.84 3.64 -24.37
C VAL A 105 -21.52 2.86 -24.32
N PRO A 106 -21.28 1.91 -25.23
CA PRO A 106 -19.95 1.36 -25.45
C PRO A 106 -18.98 2.48 -25.82
N CYS A 107 -17.93 2.66 -25.02
CA CYS A 107 -16.93 3.69 -25.23
C CYS A 107 -15.65 3.10 -25.78
N TRP A 108 -15.01 3.88 -26.65
CA TRP A 108 -13.77 3.54 -27.32
C TRP A 108 -12.67 4.52 -26.95
N GLY A 109 -11.43 4.07 -27.01
CA GLY A 109 -10.27 4.85 -26.62
C GLY A 109 -9.02 4.43 -27.37
N MET A 110 -7.93 5.13 -27.08
CA MET A 110 -6.63 4.88 -27.68
C MET A 110 -5.60 4.78 -26.58
N ASP A 111 -4.69 3.81 -26.71
CA ASP A 111 -3.47 3.79 -25.92
C ASP A 111 -2.58 5.00 -26.29
N PRO A 112 -1.55 5.32 -25.48
CA PRO A 112 -0.72 6.51 -25.69
C PRO A 112 -0.03 6.56 -27.06
N TYR A 113 0.28 5.41 -27.65
CA TYR A 113 0.97 5.32 -28.93
C TYR A 113 0.02 5.63 -30.08
N THR A 114 -1.15 4.99 -30.13
CA THR A 114 -2.17 5.31 -31.14
C THR A 114 -2.66 6.75 -31.02
N ALA A 115 -2.90 7.26 -29.81
CA ALA A 115 -3.31 8.65 -29.60
C ALA A 115 -2.27 9.65 -30.12
N ARG A 116 -0.98 9.33 -29.98
CA ARG A 116 0.11 10.13 -30.54
C ARG A 116 0.10 10.09 -32.07
N ASN A 117 0.00 8.91 -32.68
CA ASN A 117 -0.03 8.75 -34.14
C ASN A 117 -1.16 9.57 -34.79
N VAL A 118 -2.36 9.54 -34.20
CA VAL A 118 -3.50 10.33 -34.68
C VAL A 118 -3.22 11.84 -34.59
N ARG A 119 -2.69 12.32 -33.46
CA ARG A 119 -2.38 13.74 -33.30
C ARG A 119 -1.25 14.20 -34.21
N ASP A 120 -0.22 13.38 -34.39
CA ASP A 120 0.92 13.70 -35.26
C ASP A 120 0.50 13.69 -36.73
N ALA A 121 -0.40 12.79 -37.15
CA ALA A 121 -0.98 12.81 -38.49
C ALA A 121 -1.65 14.15 -38.82
N VAL A 122 -2.33 14.77 -37.86
CA VAL A 122 -2.94 16.10 -38.04
C VAL A 122 -1.90 17.22 -37.94
N ALA A 123 -0.99 17.13 -36.97
CA ALA A 123 -0.03 18.19 -36.68
C ALA A 123 1.08 18.35 -37.73
N GLU A 124 1.38 17.28 -38.47
CA GLU A 124 2.41 17.25 -39.52
C GLU A 124 1.82 17.48 -40.92
N ASP A 125 0.50 17.55 -41.06
CA ASP A 125 -0.18 17.75 -42.33
C ASP A 125 -0.21 19.23 -42.75
N THR A 126 0.28 19.51 -43.95
CA THR A 126 0.43 20.89 -44.47
C THR A 126 -0.90 21.57 -44.71
N GLN A 127 -1.93 20.83 -45.10
CA GLN A 127 -3.28 21.37 -45.29
C GLN A 127 -3.89 21.75 -43.95
N CYS A 128 -3.77 20.89 -42.94
CA CYS A 128 -4.20 21.19 -41.57
C CYS A 128 -3.49 22.43 -41.00
N ALA A 129 -2.19 22.57 -41.23
CA ALA A 129 -1.43 23.74 -40.79
C ALA A 129 -1.92 25.05 -41.42
N SER A 130 -2.13 25.05 -42.75
CA SER A 130 -2.66 26.21 -43.48
C SER A 130 -4.06 26.60 -43.01
N MET A 131 -4.94 25.62 -42.84
CA MET A 131 -6.32 25.84 -42.40
C MET A 131 -6.41 26.33 -40.97
N PHE A 132 -5.57 25.80 -40.07
CA PHE A 132 -5.50 26.27 -38.70
C PHE A 132 -5.08 27.74 -38.61
N GLN A 133 -4.08 28.15 -39.40
CA GLN A 133 -3.67 29.56 -39.48
C GLN A 133 -4.78 30.46 -40.05
N ALA A 134 -5.57 29.96 -41.01
CA ALA A 134 -6.74 30.68 -41.52
C ALA A 134 -7.81 30.86 -40.44
N CYS A 135 -8.16 29.79 -39.71
CA CYS A 135 -9.12 29.84 -38.61
C CYS A 135 -8.66 30.74 -37.46
N GLN A 136 -7.36 30.77 -37.16
CA GLN A 136 -6.79 31.67 -36.15
C GLN A 136 -6.93 33.14 -36.55
N ARG A 137 -6.69 33.47 -37.82
CA ARG A 137 -6.85 34.84 -38.36
C ARG A 137 -8.30 35.30 -38.38
N ALA A 138 -9.23 34.39 -38.65
CA ALA A 138 -10.67 34.68 -38.67
C ALA A 138 -11.30 34.80 -37.27
N GLY A 139 -10.55 34.50 -36.19
CA GLY A 139 -11.11 34.41 -34.84
C GLY A 139 -12.02 33.18 -34.61
N GLU A 140 -12.24 32.37 -35.65
CA GLU A 140 -13.11 31.18 -35.66
C GLU A 140 -12.47 29.95 -35.00
N ALA A 141 -11.18 30.02 -34.65
CA ALA A 141 -10.50 28.97 -33.89
C ALA A 141 -10.88 28.90 -32.39
N GLY A 142 -11.96 29.58 -31.96
CA GLY A 142 -12.51 29.47 -30.61
C GLY A 142 -13.84 30.22 -30.40
N GLU A 143 -14.69 29.70 -29.50
CA GLU A 143 -15.91 30.33 -28.96
C GLU A 143 -15.60 31.52 -28.01
N PRO A 144 -16.55 32.43 -27.71
CA PRO A 144 -16.25 33.80 -27.26
C PRO A 144 -15.69 33.93 -25.83
N GLU A 145 -14.96 35.03 -25.62
CA GLU A 145 -14.05 35.31 -24.50
C GLU A 145 -14.73 35.61 -23.15
N GLY A 146 -14.05 35.19 -22.07
CA GLY A 146 -14.22 35.73 -20.73
C GLY A 146 -12.94 35.59 -19.90
N GLY A 147 -12.22 36.71 -19.71
CA GLY A 147 -11.26 36.94 -18.61
C GLY A 147 -9.84 36.35 -18.77
N ALA A 148 -8.84 37.23 -18.81
CA ALA A 148 -7.41 36.94 -18.96
C ALA A 148 -6.80 36.05 -17.84
N ALA A 149 -5.89 35.15 -18.21
CA ALA A 149 -4.97 34.48 -17.28
C ALA A 149 -3.57 34.29 -17.90
N ALA A 150 -2.55 34.50 -17.06
CA ALA A 150 -1.14 34.61 -17.39
C ALA A 150 -0.44 33.27 -17.66
N ASP A 151 0.63 33.34 -18.47
CA ASP A 151 1.52 32.24 -18.87
C ASP A 151 2.12 31.48 -17.67
N ALA A 152 1.97 30.15 -17.67
CA ALA A 152 2.72 29.23 -16.82
C ALA A 152 3.67 28.35 -17.67
N HIS A 153 4.92 28.30 -17.23
CA HIS A 153 6.08 27.67 -17.88
C HIS A 153 5.88 26.21 -18.31
N ARG A 154 6.37 25.91 -19.53
CA ARG A 154 6.53 24.57 -20.14
C ARG A 154 7.51 23.68 -19.37
N PRO A 155 7.22 22.38 -19.20
CA PRO A 155 8.23 21.33 -19.14
C PRO A 155 8.47 20.70 -20.54
N SER A 156 9.73 20.49 -20.88
CA SER A 156 10.19 19.89 -22.16
C SER A 156 9.89 18.38 -22.27
N PRO A 157 9.72 17.83 -23.49
CA PRO A 157 9.44 16.42 -23.71
C PRO A 157 10.70 15.54 -23.50
N VAL A 158 10.57 14.44 -22.75
CA VAL A 158 11.64 13.44 -22.57
C VAL A 158 11.43 12.27 -23.56
N PRO A 159 12.47 11.79 -24.27
CA PRO A 159 12.38 10.66 -25.17
C PRO A 159 12.43 9.31 -24.44
N HIS A 160 11.74 8.29 -24.97
CA HIS A 160 11.84 6.90 -24.50
C HIS A 160 13.19 6.28 -24.92
N PRO A 161 13.91 5.57 -24.02
CA PRO A 161 15.01 4.71 -24.44
C PRO A 161 14.63 3.23 -24.42
N ARG A 162 15.16 2.54 -25.43
CA ARG A 162 15.30 1.09 -25.54
C ARG A 162 16.19 0.55 -24.40
N SER A 163 15.94 -0.71 -24.03
CA SER A 163 16.73 -1.61 -23.19
C SER A 163 18.20 -1.23 -22.90
N ALA A 164 18.54 -1.04 -21.63
CA ALA A 164 19.82 -1.46 -21.02
C ALA A 164 19.74 -1.33 -19.49
N LEU A 165 20.41 -2.26 -18.81
CA LEU A 165 20.52 -2.38 -17.36
C LEU A 165 21.19 -1.16 -16.70
N GLY A 166 20.71 -0.78 -15.51
CA GLY A 166 21.48 -0.02 -14.51
C GLY A 166 21.04 1.43 -14.27
N GLY A 167 20.92 1.80 -12.99
CA GLY A 167 20.97 3.19 -12.52
C GLY A 167 19.61 3.87 -12.35
N GLY A 168 19.32 4.27 -11.11
CA GLY A 168 18.07 4.88 -10.68
C GLY A 168 17.65 6.12 -11.46
N ARG A 169 16.33 6.22 -11.67
CA ARG A 169 15.64 7.49 -11.90
C ARG A 169 14.19 7.36 -11.44
N THR A 170 13.86 8.25 -10.51
CA THR A 170 12.56 8.61 -9.96
C THR A 170 11.34 8.27 -10.80
N LEU A 171 10.61 7.26 -10.34
CA LEU A 171 9.18 7.15 -10.54
C LEU A 171 8.57 7.45 -9.18
N LEU A 172 7.85 8.57 -9.04
CA LEU A 172 6.59 8.61 -8.33
C LEU A 172 5.89 9.94 -8.57
N SER A 173 4.99 9.89 -9.54
CA SER A 173 3.62 10.35 -9.33
C SER A 173 2.91 9.29 -8.46
N ALA A 174 3.20 9.23 -7.15
CA ALA A 174 2.33 8.50 -6.21
C ALA A 174 1.36 9.50 -5.62
N VAL A 175 0.09 9.17 -5.80
CA VAL A 175 -1.08 10.01 -5.53
C VAL A 175 -0.96 11.34 -6.27
N PRO A 176 -1.42 11.41 -7.54
CA PRO A 176 -1.69 12.72 -8.10
C PRO A 176 -2.70 13.38 -7.14
N ALA A 177 -2.31 14.54 -6.60
CA ALA A 177 -3.35 15.55 -6.40
C ALA A 177 -4.05 15.63 -7.76
N ALA A 178 -5.35 15.34 -7.79
CA ALA A 178 -6.15 15.25 -9.02
C ALA A 178 -5.61 16.28 -10.00
N ALA A 179 -5.06 15.81 -11.13
CA ALA A 179 -4.41 16.69 -12.09
C ALA A 179 -5.41 17.82 -12.38
N ALA A 180 -4.98 19.04 -12.11
CA ALA A 180 -5.79 20.22 -12.38
C ALA A 180 -6.26 20.11 -13.85
N PRO A 181 -7.57 20.06 -14.12
CA PRO A 181 -8.04 20.07 -15.50
C PRO A 181 -7.49 21.34 -16.16
N LEU A 182 -7.00 21.20 -17.40
CA LEU A 182 -6.65 22.34 -18.22
C LEU A 182 -7.86 23.29 -18.27
N GLY A 183 -7.65 24.53 -17.82
CA GLY A 183 -8.71 25.54 -17.64
C GLY A 183 -9.59 25.73 -18.88
N SER A 184 -10.82 26.16 -18.63
CA SER A 184 -11.97 26.02 -19.53
C SER A 184 -12.04 26.98 -20.74
N THR A 185 -11.03 27.81 -21.03
CA THR A 185 -11.27 28.97 -21.94
C THR A 185 -10.19 29.36 -22.95
N THR A 186 -9.15 28.56 -23.21
CA THR A 186 -8.11 29.00 -24.15
C THR A 186 -8.38 28.59 -25.61
N ARG A 187 -8.28 29.55 -26.54
CA ARG A 187 -8.01 29.27 -27.96
C ARG A 187 -6.88 28.24 -28.04
N ALA A 188 -6.97 27.27 -28.93
CA ALA A 188 -5.88 26.33 -29.10
C ALA A 188 -4.61 27.11 -29.48
N SER A 189 -3.60 27.11 -28.60
CA SER A 189 -2.35 27.86 -28.80
C SER A 189 -1.47 27.27 -29.91
N SER A 190 -1.77 26.06 -30.37
CA SER A 190 -1.07 25.37 -31.45
C SER A 190 -1.97 24.33 -32.13
N LEU A 191 -1.61 23.93 -33.35
CA LEU A 191 -2.29 22.85 -34.07
C LEU A 191 -2.29 21.54 -33.29
N ARG A 192 -1.24 21.25 -32.52
CA ARG A 192 -1.16 20.06 -31.64
C ARG A 192 -2.20 20.11 -30.52
N ALA A 193 -2.39 21.27 -29.89
CA ALA A 193 -3.42 21.46 -28.87
C ALA A 193 -4.83 21.39 -29.47
N TRP A 194 -5.01 21.89 -30.70
CA TRP A 194 -6.26 21.75 -31.43
C TRP A 194 -6.56 20.28 -31.76
N ALA A 195 -5.58 19.54 -32.29
CA ALA A 195 -5.72 18.12 -32.63
C ALA A 195 -6.08 17.27 -31.40
N ALA A 196 -5.49 17.57 -30.24
CA ALA A 196 -5.85 16.94 -28.98
C ALA A 196 -7.32 17.16 -28.61
N ARG A 197 -7.81 18.41 -28.68
CA ARG A 197 -9.21 18.73 -28.42
C ARG A 197 -10.16 18.08 -29.44
N TRP A 198 -9.76 18.03 -30.72
CA TRP A 198 -10.53 17.38 -31.78
C TRP A 198 -10.64 15.87 -31.53
N VAL A 199 -9.58 15.21 -31.08
CA VAL A 199 -9.63 13.79 -30.70
C VAL A 199 -10.67 13.55 -29.61
N GLU A 200 -10.60 14.30 -28.51
CA GLU A 200 -11.47 14.11 -27.35
C GLU A 200 -12.93 14.50 -27.61
N ARG A 201 -13.17 15.58 -28.37
CA ARG A 201 -14.52 16.17 -28.53
C ARG A 201 -15.22 15.79 -29.83
N LYS A 202 -14.51 15.20 -30.80
CA LYS A 202 -15.09 14.86 -32.11
C LYS A 202 -14.82 13.41 -32.48
N LEU A 203 -13.55 13.00 -32.56
CA LEU A 203 -13.20 11.64 -33.02
C LEU A 203 -13.71 10.54 -32.07
N LEU A 204 -13.46 10.67 -30.76
CA LEU A 204 -13.95 9.68 -29.80
C LEU A 204 -15.49 9.65 -29.71
N PRO A 205 -16.21 10.79 -29.66
CA PRO A 205 -17.67 10.79 -29.78
C PRO A 205 -18.19 10.12 -31.06
N ALA A 206 -17.54 10.35 -32.20
CA ALA A 206 -17.89 9.68 -33.45
C ALA A 206 -17.71 8.15 -33.34
N ALA A 207 -16.61 7.69 -32.77
CA ALA A 207 -16.37 6.26 -32.51
C ALA A 207 -17.41 5.65 -31.55
N ASN A 208 -17.71 6.34 -30.45
CA ASN A 208 -18.72 5.91 -29.47
C ASN A 208 -20.11 5.80 -30.10
N SER A 209 -20.44 6.65 -31.08
CA SER A 209 -21.71 6.60 -31.80
C SER A 209 -21.89 5.37 -32.69
N LEU A 210 -20.82 4.64 -33.00
CA LEU A 210 -20.83 3.44 -33.85
C LEU A 210 -21.08 2.14 -33.08
N GLY A 211 -21.25 2.20 -31.75
CA GLY A 211 -21.51 1.02 -30.93
C GLY A 211 -20.40 -0.03 -31.07
N SER A 212 -20.76 -1.26 -31.45
CA SER A 212 -19.81 -2.37 -31.61
C SER A 212 -18.76 -2.16 -32.71
N SER A 213 -19.00 -1.23 -33.64
CA SER A 213 -18.09 -0.94 -34.77
C SER A 213 -17.11 0.20 -34.49
N GLY A 214 -17.12 0.79 -33.29
CA GLY A 214 -16.24 1.92 -32.95
C GLY A 214 -14.74 1.58 -32.86
N TRP A 215 -14.37 0.30 -32.99
CA TRP A 215 -12.95 -0.11 -33.12
C TRP A 215 -12.32 0.36 -34.43
N ASP A 216 -13.11 0.56 -35.48
CA ASP A 216 -12.63 0.96 -36.81
C ASP A 216 -12.51 2.48 -36.91
N ILE A 217 -11.26 2.96 -36.91
CA ILE A 217 -10.97 4.38 -37.08
C ILE A 217 -11.49 4.93 -38.40
N PHE A 218 -11.55 4.15 -39.48
CA PHE A 218 -12.09 4.64 -40.76
C PHE A 218 -13.59 4.88 -40.69
N ALA A 219 -14.33 4.02 -39.99
CA ALA A 219 -15.75 4.24 -39.76
C ALA A 219 -15.97 5.51 -38.90
N ALA A 220 -15.15 5.70 -37.86
CA ALA A 220 -15.22 6.90 -37.02
C ALA A 220 -14.89 8.19 -37.82
N LEU A 221 -13.88 8.15 -38.69
CA LEU A 221 -13.53 9.26 -39.57
C LEU A 221 -14.61 9.55 -40.61
N SER A 222 -15.19 8.52 -41.24
CA SER A 222 -16.32 8.67 -42.17
C SER A 222 -17.53 9.28 -41.47
N ARG A 223 -17.81 8.90 -40.22
CA ARG A 223 -18.90 9.49 -39.45
C ARG A 223 -18.76 11.00 -39.24
N LEU A 224 -17.52 11.51 -39.14
CA LEU A 224 -17.22 12.93 -39.06
C LEU A 224 -17.39 13.66 -40.40
N THR A 225 -17.14 12.98 -41.53
CA THR A 225 -17.25 13.59 -42.86
C THR A 225 -18.66 13.51 -43.44
N ASP A 226 -19.44 12.49 -43.05
CA ASP A 226 -20.72 12.12 -43.68
C ASP A 226 -21.94 12.46 -42.80
N GLY A 227 -21.74 13.11 -41.65
CA GLY A 227 -22.79 13.45 -40.68
C GLY A 227 -23.77 14.55 -41.14
N PRO A 228 -24.86 14.82 -40.38
CA PRO A 228 -25.87 15.83 -40.73
C PRO A 228 -25.31 17.26 -40.91
N SER A 229 -24.16 17.55 -40.28
CA SER A 229 -23.38 18.78 -40.47
C SER A 229 -22.73 18.91 -41.86
N ALA A 230 -22.81 17.88 -42.72
CA ALA A 230 -22.43 17.94 -44.13
C ALA A 230 -23.59 18.38 -45.05
N ALA A 231 -24.84 18.35 -44.56
CA ALA A 231 -26.04 18.64 -45.35
C ALA A 231 -26.70 20.00 -45.03
N GLY A 232 -26.25 20.70 -43.97
CA GLY A 232 -26.62 22.08 -43.67
C GLY A 232 -25.51 23.05 -44.08
N GLU A 233 -25.90 24.23 -44.56
CA GLU A 233 -25.08 25.32 -45.12
C GLU A 233 -24.10 25.98 -44.12
N ASP A 234 -23.44 25.24 -43.23
CA ASP A 234 -22.37 25.77 -42.38
C ASP A 234 -21.06 25.81 -43.17
N SER A 235 -20.86 26.89 -43.93
CA SER A 235 -19.60 27.25 -44.58
C SER A 235 -18.56 27.77 -43.58
N SER A 236 -18.52 27.25 -42.35
CA SER A 236 -17.62 27.71 -41.30
C SER A 236 -16.22 27.12 -41.47
N GLY A 237 -15.16 27.90 -41.17
CA GLY A 237 -13.78 27.43 -41.24
C GLY A 237 -13.50 26.22 -40.32
N ALA A 238 -14.27 26.10 -39.23
CA ALA A 238 -14.16 25.01 -38.26
C ALA A 238 -14.53 23.64 -38.84
N ALA A 239 -15.66 23.52 -39.55
CA ALA A 239 -16.07 22.25 -40.15
C ALA A 239 -15.09 21.80 -41.26
N ALA A 240 -14.54 22.76 -42.00
CA ALA A 240 -13.52 22.49 -43.01
C ALA A 240 -12.21 21.97 -42.36
N MET A 241 -11.81 22.54 -41.21
CA MET A 241 -10.66 22.07 -40.44
C MET A 241 -10.86 20.64 -39.91
N GLU A 242 -12.05 20.31 -39.42
CA GLU A 242 -12.38 18.94 -38.97
C GLU A 242 -12.28 17.91 -40.11
N ARG A 243 -12.76 18.26 -41.32
CA ARG A 243 -12.63 17.40 -42.51
C ARG A 243 -11.17 17.22 -42.94
N ALA A 244 -10.37 18.29 -42.91
CA ALA A 244 -8.95 18.20 -43.23
C ALA A 244 -8.20 17.29 -42.24
N ALA A 245 -8.48 17.42 -40.94
CA ALA A 245 -7.92 16.56 -39.92
C ALA A 245 -8.31 15.09 -40.14
N ALA A 246 -9.58 14.82 -40.45
CA ALA A 246 -10.04 13.45 -40.72
C ALA A 246 -9.33 12.83 -41.95
N ALA A 247 -9.17 13.62 -43.02
CA ALA A 247 -8.46 13.19 -44.22
C ALA A 247 -6.96 12.94 -43.97
N ALA A 248 -6.30 13.78 -43.15
CA ALA A 248 -4.90 13.60 -42.77
C ALA A 248 -4.68 12.29 -42.00
N VAL A 249 -5.54 12.00 -41.01
CA VAL A 249 -5.48 10.73 -40.26
C VAL A 249 -5.73 9.54 -41.17
N ARG A 250 -6.72 9.62 -42.08
CA ARG A 250 -7.01 8.55 -43.05
C ARG A 250 -5.80 8.25 -43.94
N ARG A 251 -5.22 9.26 -44.59
CA ARG A 251 -4.02 9.10 -45.43
C ARG A 251 -2.86 8.45 -44.67
N ARG A 252 -2.61 8.91 -43.44
CA ARG A 252 -1.52 8.37 -42.61
C ARG A 252 -1.76 6.91 -42.24
N ALA A 253 -3.00 6.56 -41.91
CA ALA A 253 -3.40 5.21 -41.56
C ALA A 253 -3.44 4.26 -42.77
N GLU A 254 -3.71 4.74 -43.99
CA GLU A 254 -3.61 3.96 -45.23
C GLU A 254 -2.15 3.68 -45.64
N ALA A 255 -1.23 4.58 -45.29
CA ALA A 255 0.19 4.44 -45.57
C ALA A 255 0.91 3.41 -44.67
N VAL A 256 0.24 2.93 -43.62
CA VAL A 256 0.79 1.97 -42.65
C VAL A 256 -0.24 0.88 -42.33
N ASP A 257 0.10 -0.08 -41.48
CA ASP A 257 -0.88 -1.03 -40.96
C ASP A 257 -1.84 -0.34 -39.97
N ARG A 258 -3.01 0.06 -40.45
CA ARG A 258 -4.06 0.73 -39.65
C ARG A 258 -4.41 -0.05 -38.38
N ASP A 259 -4.51 -1.37 -38.45
CA ASP A 259 -5.00 -2.19 -37.34
C ASP A 259 -3.93 -2.32 -36.23
N LEU A 260 -2.66 -2.12 -36.59
CA LEU A 260 -1.55 -2.05 -35.65
C LEU A 260 -1.37 -0.64 -35.06
N TYR A 261 -1.41 0.41 -35.90
CA TYR A 261 -0.98 1.76 -35.52
C TYR A 261 -2.13 2.73 -35.16
N PHE A 262 -3.35 2.47 -35.63
CA PHE A 262 -4.51 3.38 -35.56
C PHE A 262 -5.80 2.75 -35.00
N ARG A 263 -5.73 1.54 -34.46
CA ARG A 263 -6.90 0.83 -33.90
C ARG A 263 -7.41 1.46 -32.61
N LEU A 264 -8.73 1.61 -32.49
CA LEU A 264 -9.39 1.98 -31.25
C LEU A 264 -9.70 0.74 -30.40
N HIS A 265 -9.61 0.92 -29.08
CA HIS A 265 -9.73 -0.13 -28.09
C HIS A 265 -10.99 0.06 -27.22
N PRO A 266 -11.71 -1.03 -26.87
CA PRO A 266 -12.90 -0.92 -26.06
C PRO A 266 -12.52 -0.53 -24.63
N LYS A 267 -13.27 0.40 -24.05
CA LYS A 267 -13.17 0.79 -22.63
C LYS A 267 -14.28 0.17 -21.77
N GLY A 268 -15.18 -0.60 -22.39
CA GLY A 268 -16.43 -1.03 -21.78
C GLY A 268 -17.53 0.02 -21.94
N ASN A 269 -18.54 -0.03 -21.08
CA ASN A 269 -19.60 0.97 -21.06
C ASN A 269 -19.13 2.23 -20.33
N GLY A 270 -19.27 3.38 -20.98
CA GLY A 270 -18.98 4.69 -20.42
C GLY A 270 -20.21 5.60 -20.44
N LEU A 271 -20.08 6.77 -19.80
CA LEU A 271 -21.13 7.78 -19.73
C LEU A 271 -20.82 8.91 -20.72
N VAL A 272 -21.72 9.23 -21.64
CA VAL A 272 -21.55 10.34 -22.61
C VAL A 272 -22.65 11.37 -22.45
N ALA A 273 -22.33 12.64 -22.71
CA ALA A 273 -23.28 13.74 -22.70
C ALA A 273 -24.28 13.58 -23.86
N SER A 274 -25.58 13.71 -23.58
CA SER A 274 -26.66 13.76 -24.57
C SER A 274 -27.44 15.08 -24.57
N ARG A 275 -27.14 15.97 -23.60
CA ARG A 275 -27.78 17.28 -23.51
C ARG A 275 -27.44 18.16 -24.70
N VAL A 276 -28.47 18.56 -25.44
CA VAL A 276 -28.35 19.56 -26.51
C VAL A 276 -27.83 20.88 -25.91
N GLY A 277 -26.76 21.42 -26.49
CA GLY A 277 -26.06 22.62 -25.99
C GLY A 277 -24.99 22.34 -24.92
N GLY A 278 -24.75 21.08 -24.57
CA GLY A 278 -23.72 20.65 -23.64
C GLY A 278 -24.08 20.80 -22.16
N ILE A 279 -23.26 20.23 -21.29
CA ILE A 279 -23.41 20.26 -19.82
C ILE A 279 -22.47 21.35 -19.26
N PRO A 280 -22.97 22.31 -18.47
CA PRO A 280 -22.14 23.35 -17.86
C PRO A 280 -21.08 22.84 -16.87
N GLU A 281 -20.09 23.68 -16.56
CA GLU A 281 -19.14 23.47 -15.44
C GLU A 281 -19.86 23.53 -14.09
N GLY A 282 -19.37 22.79 -13.09
CA GLY A 282 -19.85 22.84 -11.71
C GLY A 282 -21.23 22.20 -11.50
N VAL A 283 -21.70 21.39 -12.43
CA VAL A 283 -22.97 20.66 -12.33
C VAL A 283 -22.74 19.34 -11.60
N LEU A 284 -23.65 18.99 -10.68
CA LEU A 284 -23.65 17.69 -10.03
C LEU A 284 -24.01 16.61 -11.06
N VAL A 285 -23.07 15.73 -11.37
CA VAL A 285 -23.30 14.54 -12.21
C VAL A 285 -24.20 13.58 -11.47
N SER A 286 -23.76 13.09 -10.31
CA SER A 286 -24.49 12.24 -9.38
C SER A 286 -23.71 12.12 -8.07
N GLU A 287 -24.38 11.72 -6.99
CA GLU A 287 -23.70 11.08 -5.87
C GLU A 287 -23.13 9.72 -6.34
N PHE A 288 -21.90 9.37 -5.95
CA PHE A 288 -21.30 8.08 -6.22
C PHE A 288 -21.84 7.06 -5.22
N LEU A 289 -22.89 6.33 -5.61
CA LEU A 289 -23.55 5.32 -4.79
C LEU A 289 -22.97 3.92 -5.00
N GLY A 290 -23.10 3.08 -3.98
CA GLY A 290 -22.69 1.68 -3.94
C GLY A 290 -22.81 1.11 -2.52
N GLU A 291 -22.41 -0.15 -2.34
CA GLU A 291 -22.29 -0.76 -1.02
C GLU A 291 -21.12 -0.14 -0.26
N ILE A 292 -21.37 0.41 0.93
CA ILE A 292 -20.32 1.01 1.74
C ILE A 292 -19.67 -0.06 2.62
N ARG A 293 -18.36 -0.25 2.44
CA ARG A 293 -17.54 -1.24 3.13
C ARG A 293 -16.49 -0.57 3.99
N SER A 294 -16.26 -1.13 5.18
CA SER A 294 -15.07 -0.81 5.96
C SER A 294 -13.80 -1.33 5.24
N PRO A 295 -12.61 -0.80 5.55
CA PRO A 295 -11.37 -1.33 4.99
C PRO A 295 -11.17 -2.84 5.16
N ALA A 296 -11.58 -3.42 6.30
CA ALA A 296 -11.55 -4.87 6.51
C ALA A 296 -12.48 -5.62 5.53
N GLN A 297 -13.74 -5.19 5.43
CA GLN A 297 -14.74 -5.77 4.52
C GLN A 297 -14.34 -5.62 3.04
N TRP A 298 -13.65 -4.53 2.70
CA TRP A 298 -13.11 -4.29 1.37
C TRP A 298 -11.96 -5.24 1.03
N SER A 299 -11.06 -5.48 2.00
CA SER A 299 -9.97 -6.44 1.82
C SER A 299 -10.49 -7.86 1.61
N GLU A 300 -11.47 -8.28 2.40
CA GLU A 300 -12.17 -9.57 2.24
C GLU A 300 -12.82 -9.69 0.85
N ALA A 301 -13.50 -8.64 0.41
CA ALA A 301 -14.15 -8.60 -0.90
C ALA A 301 -13.15 -8.70 -2.07
N GLN A 302 -12.01 -8.01 -1.97
CA GLN A 302 -10.94 -8.09 -2.97
C GLN A 302 -10.29 -9.48 -3.04
N GLU A 303 -10.07 -10.13 -1.90
CA GLU A 303 -9.51 -11.48 -1.87
C GLU A 303 -10.46 -12.50 -2.50
N ALA A 304 -11.75 -12.45 -2.15
CA ALA A 304 -12.77 -13.29 -2.78
C ALA A 304 -12.80 -13.10 -4.31
N ALA A 305 -12.76 -11.84 -4.76
CA ALA A 305 -12.78 -11.51 -6.18
C ALA A 305 -11.51 -11.99 -6.92
N ARG A 306 -10.33 -11.90 -6.30
CA ARG A 306 -9.09 -12.47 -6.84
C ARG A 306 -9.17 -13.99 -6.96
N ALA A 307 -9.76 -14.68 -5.99
CA ALA A 307 -9.96 -16.13 -6.03
C ALA A 307 -10.89 -16.55 -7.19
N GLU A 308 -11.86 -15.70 -7.53
CA GLU A 308 -12.78 -15.88 -8.67
C GLU A 308 -12.17 -15.43 -10.02
N GLY A 309 -10.96 -14.85 -10.02
CA GLY A 309 -10.29 -14.36 -11.23
C GLY A 309 -10.84 -13.04 -11.78
N HIS A 310 -11.72 -12.37 -11.05
CA HIS A 310 -12.33 -11.10 -11.46
C HIS A 310 -11.96 -10.00 -10.46
N PRO A 311 -11.01 -9.08 -10.76
CA PRO A 311 -10.71 -7.99 -9.83
C PRO A 311 -11.95 -7.10 -9.62
N ARG A 312 -12.23 -6.70 -8.38
CA ARG A 312 -13.24 -5.68 -8.07
C ARG A 312 -12.71 -4.31 -8.46
N LEU A 313 -13.10 -3.82 -9.64
CA LEU A 313 -12.59 -2.58 -10.22
C LEU A 313 -13.49 -1.36 -9.99
N TRP A 314 -14.68 -1.54 -9.42
CA TRP A 314 -15.70 -0.48 -9.28
C TRP A 314 -15.80 0.13 -7.88
N ALA A 315 -14.66 0.36 -7.23
CA ALA A 315 -14.65 0.95 -5.89
C ALA A 315 -14.02 2.34 -5.85
N LEU A 316 -14.57 3.19 -5.00
CA LEU A 316 -14.05 4.52 -4.72
C LEU A 316 -13.85 4.71 -3.21
N THR A 317 -12.70 5.26 -2.83
CA THR A 317 -12.37 5.53 -1.42
C THR A 317 -13.06 6.81 -0.93
N LEU A 318 -13.89 6.69 0.11
CA LEU A 318 -14.44 7.82 0.86
C LEU A 318 -13.48 8.13 2.01
N GLU A 319 -12.70 9.20 1.85
CA GLU A 319 -11.82 9.71 2.93
C GLU A 319 -12.56 10.74 3.78
N ARG A 320 -12.73 10.46 5.07
CA ARG A 320 -13.26 11.47 6.00
C ARG A 320 -12.24 12.60 6.17
N PRO A 321 -12.65 13.86 6.00
CA PRO A 321 -11.78 15.00 6.25
C PRO A 321 -11.23 15.03 7.68
N SER A 322 -9.94 15.35 7.86
CA SER A 322 -9.30 15.36 9.19
C SER A 322 -9.77 16.48 10.12
N ASP A 323 -10.39 17.52 9.56
CA ASP A 323 -11.04 18.63 10.28
C ASP A 323 -12.48 18.28 10.73
N ASP A 324 -12.98 17.07 10.45
CA ASP A 324 -14.20 16.56 11.05
C ASP A 324 -14.01 16.27 12.55
N GLU A 325 -15.04 16.54 13.35
CA GLU A 325 -15.02 16.35 14.80
C GLU A 325 -14.67 14.90 15.19
N ALA A 326 -15.17 13.92 14.43
CA ALA A 326 -14.89 12.51 14.68
C ALA A 326 -13.47 12.08 14.25
N GLY A 327 -12.72 12.95 13.57
CA GLY A 327 -11.35 12.70 13.12
C GLY A 327 -11.26 11.91 11.81
N TYR A 328 -10.06 11.83 11.24
CA TYR A 328 -9.78 11.16 9.96
C TYR A 328 -10.10 9.65 10.01
N ASP A 329 -10.72 9.14 8.96
CA ASP A 329 -11.03 7.72 8.75
C ASP A 329 -11.28 7.43 7.26
N VAL A 330 -11.36 6.16 6.87
CA VAL A 330 -11.57 5.74 5.47
C VAL A 330 -12.67 4.67 5.37
N LEU A 331 -13.49 4.81 4.33
CA LEU A 331 -14.44 3.80 3.87
C LEU A 331 -14.27 3.56 2.37
N HIS A 332 -14.81 2.47 1.85
CA HIS A 332 -14.86 2.19 0.42
C HIS A 332 -16.31 2.09 -0.05
N ILE A 333 -16.63 2.70 -1.19
CA ILE A 333 -17.91 2.59 -1.86
C ILE A 333 -17.72 1.60 -3.01
N ASP A 334 -18.24 0.38 -2.86
CA ASP A 334 -18.20 -0.66 -3.87
C ASP A 334 -19.46 -0.58 -4.75
N ALA A 335 -19.29 -0.08 -5.97
CA ALA A 335 -20.37 0.15 -6.92
C ALA A 335 -20.68 -1.06 -7.81
N GLU A 336 -20.08 -2.23 -7.53
CA GLU A 336 -20.47 -3.49 -8.20
C GLU A 336 -21.96 -3.79 -8.00
N ARG A 337 -22.49 -3.46 -6.82
CA ARG A 337 -23.92 -3.54 -6.48
C ARG A 337 -24.42 -2.16 -6.05
N GLY A 338 -25.58 -1.75 -6.56
CA GLY A 338 -26.19 -0.47 -6.18
C GLY A 338 -25.43 0.77 -6.69
N GLY A 339 -24.66 0.63 -7.77
CA GLY A 339 -23.95 1.73 -8.42
C GLY A 339 -24.89 2.81 -8.98
N SER A 340 -24.43 4.06 -8.93
CA SER A 340 -25.10 5.21 -9.56
C SER A 340 -24.65 5.46 -11.01
N THR A 341 -25.24 6.45 -11.69
CA THR A 341 -24.76 6.93 -13.00
C THR A 341 -23.26 7.27 -13.00
N ALA A 342 -22.72 7.77 -11.88
CA ALA A 342 -21.30 8.09 -11.75
C ALA A 342 -20.37 6.85 -11.75
N SER A 343 -20.86 5.65 -11.40
CA SER A 343 -20.04 4.43 -11.41
C SER A 343 -19.75 3.91 -12.83
N ARG A 344 -20.38 4.50 -13.86
CA ARG A 344 -20.17 4.22 -15.28
C ARG A 344 -19.06 5.05 -15.91
N MET A 345 -18.52 6.03 -15.19
CA MET A 345 -17.57 6.97 -15.77
C MET A 345 -16.21 6.29 -15.97
N SER A 346 -15.67 6.40 -17.17
CA SER A 346 -14.36 5.86 -17.51
C SER A 346 -13.22 6.68 -16.90
N HIS A 347 -12.03 6.08 -16.85
CA HIS A 347 -10.82 6.79 -16.49
C HIS A 347 -10.37 7.79 -17.57
N SER A 348 -9.94 8.99 -17.16
CA SER A 348 -9.05 9.85 -17.94
C SER A 348 -7.93 10.44 -17.08
N CYS A 349 -6.71 10.50 -17.64
CA CYS A 349 -5.59 11.22 -17.03
C CYS A 349 -5.75 12.75 -17.12
N SER A 350 -6.67 13.24 -17.95
CA SER A 350 -7.10 14.64 -18.05
C SER A 350 -8.63 14.68 -17.93
N PRO A 351 -9.18 14.42 -16.73
CA PRO A 351 -10.61 14.22 -16.56
C PRO A 351 -11.39 15.52 -16.72
N ASN A 352 -12.66 15.40 -17.10
CA ASN A 352 -13.61 16.52 -17.16
C ASN A 352 -14.59 16.55 -15.97
N CYS A 353 -14.50 15.57 -15.06
CA CYS A 353 -15.25 15.51 -13.82
C CYS A 353 -14.32 15.24 -12.63
N ARG A 354 -14.79 15.52 -11.41
CA ARG A 354 -14.06 15.28 -10.16
C ARG A 354 -14.97 14.75 -9.07
N ALA A 355 -14.49 13.73 -8.34
CA ALA A 355 -15.11 13.26 -7.11
C ALA A 355 -14.68 14.14 -5.92
N SER A 356 -15.62 14.51 -5.06
CA SER A 356 -15.36 15.31 -3.85
C SER A 356 -16.20 14.79 -2.70
N VAL A 357 -15.58 14.58 -1.54
CA VAL A 357 -16.29 14.22 -0.32
C VAL A 357 -17.03 15.46 0.17
N VAL A 358 -18.34 15.36 0.37
CA VAL A 358 -19.17 16.45 0.86
C VAL A 358 -20.00 16.00 2.06
N ALA A 359 -20.21 16.90 3.02
CA ALA A 359 -21.17 16.73 4.09
C ALA A 359 -22.56 17.18 3.62
N THR A 360 -23.56 16.31 3.76
CA THR A 360 -24.96 16.59 3.41
C THR A 360 -25.88 15.82 4.34
N GLY A 361 -26.94 16.44 4.87
CA GLY A 361 -27.92 15.77 5.74
C GLY A 361 -27.30 15.07 6.96
N GLY A 362 -26.18 15.57 7.49
CA GLY A 362 -25.46 14.95 8.61
C GLY A 362 -24.71 13.65 8.27
N ARG A 363 -24.53 13.33 7.00
CA ARG A 363 -23.69 12.23 6.51
C ARG A 363 -22.63 12.73 5.52
N LEU A 364 -21.54 11.98 5.39
CA LEU A 364 -20.59 12.14 4.30
C LEU A 364 -21.15 11.48 3.04
N ALA A 365 -20.82 12.03 1.89
CA ALA A 365 -21.15 11.51 0.57
C ALA A 365 -20.00 11.80 -0.39
N VAL A 366 -19.84 11.00 -1.44
CA VAL A 366 -18.94 11.34 -2.56
C VAL A 366 -19.80 11.89 -3.68
N ALA A 367 -19.60 13.17 -3.99
CA ALA A 367 -20.31 13.86 -5.05
C ALA A 367 -19.39 14.02 -6.27
N VAL A 368 -19.91 13.73 -7.46
CA VAL A 368 -19.17 13.92 -8.72
C VAL A 368 -19.67 15.16 -9.43
N TYR A 369 -18.77 16.11 -9.71
CA TYR A 369 -19.09 17.36 -10.39
C TYR A 369 -18.34 17.49 -11.71
N THR A 370 -18.94 18.18 -12.68
CA THR A 370 -18.24 18.61 -13.89
C THR A 370 -17.22 19.70 -13.56
N CYS A 371 -16.02 19.61 -14.12
CA CYS A 371 -14.92 20.55 -13.90
C CYS A 371 -14.78 21.60 -15.00
N ARG A 372 -15.53 21.44 -16.09
CA ARG A 372 -15.63 22.36 -17.22
C ARG A 372 -16.92 22.08 -17.97
N ARG A 373 -17.25 22.91 -18.98
CA ARG A 373 -18.30 22.57 -19.95
C ARG A 373 -17.94 21.27 -20.69
N ILE A 374 -18.92 20.39 -20.85
CA ILE A 374 -18.82 19.11 -21.55
C ILE A 374 -19.75 19.17 -22.77
N GLU A 375 -19.19 18.95 -23.96
CA GLU A 375 -19.95 19.06 -25.21
C GLU A 375 -20.85 17.85 -25.44
N GLU A 376 -21.89 17.99 -26.26
CA GLU A 376 -22.73 16.87 -26.66
C GLU A 376 -21.90 15.75 -27.31
N GLY A 377 -22.13 14.50 -26.90
CA GLY A 377 -21.39 13.32 -27.35
C GLY A 377 -20.07 13.08 -26.63
N GLU A 378 -19.53 14.06 -25.89
CA GLU A 378 -18.31 13.91 -25.11
C GLU A 378 -18.50 12.93 -23.95
N GLU A 379 -17.49 12.11 -23.66
CA GLU A 379 -17.50 11.18 -22.53
C GLU A 379 -17.18 11.88 -21.21
N LEU A 380 -17.98 11.62 -20.18
CA LEU A 380 -17.74 12.05 -18.80
C LEU A 380 -16.73 11.10 -18.14
N THR A 381 -15.62 11.66 -17.65
CA THR A 381 -14.46 10.89 -17.17
C THR A 381 -13.92 11.37 -15.82
N LEU A 382 -13.35 10.44 -15.05
CA LEU A 382 -12.73 10.68 -13.74
C LEU A 382 -11.25 10.27 -13.74
N ASP A 383 -10.43 10.93 -12.93
CA ASP A 383 -9.17 10.32 -12.49
C ASP A 383 -9.49 9.35 -11.36
N TYR A 384 -9.19 8.07 -11.56
CA TYR A 384 -9.47 7.04 -10.56
C TYR A 384 -8.60 7.19 -9.32
N ALA A 385 -7.44 7.85 -9.43
CA ALA A 385 -6.46 8.01 -8.35
C ALA A 385 -6.08 6.68 -7.64
N SER A 386 -6.23 5.55 -8.34
CA SER A 386 -5.95 4.21 -7.82
C SER A 386 -4.45 3.93 -7.82
N VAL A 387 -3.96 3.30 -6.75
CA VAL A 387 -2.55 2.93 -6.57
C VAL A 387 -2.43 1.42 -6.44
N THR A 388 -1.40 0.84 -7.04
CA THR A 388 -1.04 -0.58 -6.87
C THR A 388 0.46 -0.71 -6.62
N ASP A 389 0.88 -1.65 -5.78
CA ASP A 389 2.28 -2.05 -5.63
C ASP A 389 2.63 -3.32 -6.43
N SER A 390 1.64 -3.89 -7.13
CA SER A 390 1.81 -5.02 -8.03
C SER A 390 2.24 -4.48 -9.39
N GLU A 391 3.51 -4.70 -9.72
CA GLU A 391 4.03 -4.35 -11.05
C GLU A 391 3.25 -5.07 -12.16
N LYS A 392 2.80 -6.31 -11.90
CA LYS A 392 1.96 -7.08 -12.81
C LYS A 392 0.64 -6.36 -13.09
N ASP A 393 -0.04 -5.89 -12.05
CA ASP A 393 -1.34 -5.23 -12.19
C ASP A 393 -1.17 -3.87 -12.86
N TYR A 394 -0.13 -3.11 -12.48
CA TYR A 394 0.20 -1.83 -13.13
C TYR A 394 0.43 -1.98 -14.63
N ARG A 395 1.19 -2.99 -15.04
CA ARG A 395 1.49 -3.28 -16.46
C ARG A 395 0.25 -3.77 -17.22
N ALA A 396 -0.66 -4.48 -16.56
CA ALA A 396 -1.92 -4.92 -17.15
C ALA A 396 -2.96 -3.78 -17.29
N ALA A 397 -2.87 -2.76 -16.44
CA ALA A 397 -3.81 -1.64 -16.38
C ALA A 397 -3.58 -0.55 -17.46
N VAL A 398 -3.46 -0.95 -18.73
CA VAL A 398 -3.22 -0.02 -19.85
C VAL A 398 -4.29 1.07 -19.91
N CYS A 399 -3.87 2.33 -19.96
CA CYS A 399 -4.76 3.47 -20.05
C CYS A 399 -5.17 3.75 -21.50
N LEU A 400 -6.48 3.78 -21.74
CA LEU A 400 -7.08 4.03 -23.05
C LEU A 400 -7.74 5.41 -23.17
N CYS A 401 -7.36 6.37 -22.31
CA CYS A 401 -8.05 7.66 -22.23
C CYS A 401 -7.77 8.63 -23.39
N SER A 402 -6.79 8.33 -24.26
CA SER A 402 -6.35 9.17 -25.38
C SER A 402 -5.77 10.56 -25.03
N ALA A 403 -5.75 10.95 -23.75
CA ALA A 403 -5.27 12.27 -23.30
C ALA A 403 -3.80 12.53 -23.69
N VAL A 404 -3.44 13.80 -23.87
CA VAL A 404 -2.06 14.22 -24.24
C VAL A 404 -1.06 13.87 -23.15
N CYS A 405 -1.40 14.13 -21.89
CA CYS A 405 -0.58 13.86 -20.71
C CYS A 405 -0.92 12.49 -20.08
N CYS A 406 -1.27 11.50 -20.90
CA CYS A 406 -1.62 10.16 -20.42
C CYS A 406 -0.43 9.51 -19.68
N ARG A 407 -0.72 8.91 -18.51
CA ARG A 407 0.27 8.17 -17.69
C ARG A 407 0.64 6.81 -18.26
N GLY A 408 -0.07 6.34 -19.29
CA GLY A 408 0.10 5.01 -19.87
C GLY A 408 -0.59 3.88 -19.10
N SER A 409 -0.74 4.01 -17.78
CA SER A 409 -1.55 3.13 -16.94
C SER A 409 -2.61 3.94 -16.18
N TYR A 410 -3.80 3.36 -15.97
CA TYR A 410 -4.84 3.98 -15.14
C TYR A 410 -4.63 3.71 -13.64
N LEU A 411 -3.67 2.85 -13.29
CA LEU A 411 -3.15 2.67 -11.94
C LEU A 411 -1.84 3.44 -11.79
N ALA A 412 -1.63 4.07 -10.65
CA ALA A 412 -0.32 4.54 -10.23
C ALA A 412 0.46 3.36 -9.61
N TYR A 413 1.70 3.15 -10.05
CA TYR A 413 2.57 2.16 -9.42
C TYR A 413 3.26 2.78 -8.21
N ALA A 414 2.97 2.28 -7.01
CA ALA A 414 3.80 2.52 -5.84
C ALA A 414 4.90 1.44 -5.82
N GLY A 415 6.05 1.75 -6.43
CA GLY A 415 7.18 0.83 -6.42
C GLY A 415 7.55 0.44 -5.00
N ALA A 416 7.97 -0.81 -4.80
CA ALA A 416 8.23 -1.38 -3.47
C ALA A 416 9.25 -0.57 -2.61
N ASN A 417 10.02 0.31 -3.25
CA ASN A 417 11.08 1.12 -2.66
C ASN A 417 10.87 2.63 -2.77
N ASP A 418 9.81 3.10 -3.45
CA ASP A 418 9.65 4.53 -3.69
C ASP A 418 9.13 5.23 -2.43
N PHE A 419 9.79 6.33 -2.01
CA PHE A 419 9.57 7.00 -0.72
C PHE A 419 9.69 6.07 0.52
N MET A 420 10.40 4.95 0.38
CA MET A 420 10.63 3.99 1.46
C MET A 420 12.04 4.10 2.04
N GLN A 421 12.86 5.08 1.62
CA GLN A 421 14.26 5.19 2.03
C GLN A 421 14.40 5.23 3.56
N VAL A 422 13.72 6.19 4.20
CA VAL A 422 13.75 6.35 5.66
C VAL A 422 13.07 5.17 6.36
N ALA A 423 11.92 4.70 5.87
CA ALA A 423 11.25 3.54 6.46
C ALA A 423 12.08 2.26 6.40
N ASN A 424 12.79 2.00 5.30
CA ASN A 424 13.65 0.83 5.14
C ASN A 424 14.89 0.90 6.04
N GLU A 425 15.41 2.10 6.31
CA GLU A 425 16.60 2.31 7.14
C GLU A 425 16.27 2.37 8.64
N ARG A 426 15.20 3.09 9.01
CA ARG A 426 14.87 3.43 10.42
C ARG A 426 13.67 2.69 10.97
N HIS A 427 12.80 2.14 10.12
CA HIS A 427 11.59 1.43 10.51
C HIS A 427 11.65 -0.06 10.16
N THR A 428 12.80 -0.67 10.42
CA THR A 428 13.08 -2.09 10.17
C THR A 428 12.13 -3.00 10.93
N PHE A 429 12.10 -4.30 10.59
CA PHE A 429 11.23 -5.25 11.28
C PHE A 429 11.51 -5.32 12.79
N ALA A 430 12.78 -5.18 13.20
CA ALA A 430 13.18 -5.08 14.60
C ALA A 430 12.51 -3.88 15.27
N HIS A 431 12.62 -2.70 14.66
CA HIS A 431 12.04 -1.46 15.18
C HIS A 431 10.52 -1.55 15.28
N ARG A 432 9.85 -2.07 14.24
CA ARG A 432 8.39 -2.29 14.27
C ARG A 432 7.98 -3.24 15.37
N THR A 433 8.73 -4.33 15.57
CA THR A 433 8.48 -5.30 16.66
C THR A 433 8.73 -4.67 18.03
N ALA A 434 9.76 -3.84 18.18
CA ALA A 434 10.06 -3.10 19.41
C ALA A 434 8.92 -2.15 19.78
N LEU A 435 8.41 -1.36 18.81
CA LEU A 435 7.25 -0.48 19.05
C LEU A 435 6.00 -1.27 19.45
N ILE A 436 5.74 -2.42 18.82
CA ILE A 436 4.61 -3.28 19.19
C ILE A 436 4.81 -3.81 20.61
N LEU A 437 5.99 -4.31 20.97
CA LEU A 437 6.26 -4.82 22.30
C LEU A 437 6.12 -3.73 23.36
N ARG A 438 6.66 -2.53 23.12
CA ARG A 438 6.47 -1.35 23.97
C ARG A 438 5.00 -1.03 24.14
N ALA A 439 4.23 -0.99 23.05
CA ALA A 439 2.79 -0.76 23.12
C ALA A 439 2.03 -1.82 23.93
N CYS A 440 2.52 -3.06 23.94
CA CYS A 440 1.95 -4.15 24.72
C CYS A 440 2.31 -4.10 26.22
N THR A 441 3.37 -3.38 26.60
CA THR A 441 3.91 -3.40 27.97
C THR A 441 3.87 -2.05 28.69
N GLU A 442 3.86 -0.95 27.95
CA GLU A 442 3.82 0.41 28.47
C GLU A 442 2.37 0.93 28.51
N ALA A 443 2.06 1.76 29.50
CA ALA A 443 0.77 2.41 29.57
C ALA A 443 0.62 3.49 28.49
N LEU A 444 -0.62 3.74 28.08
CA LEU A 444 -0.99 4.88 27.24
C LEU A 444 -0.85 6.18 28.05
N THR A 445 -0.09 7.14 27.54
CA THR A 445 0.17 8.43 28.21
C THR A 445 -0.66 9.58 27.61
N ASP A 446 -0.64 10.74 28.28
CA ASP A 446 -1.28 11.95 27.76
C ASP A 446 -0.60 12.49 26.51
N GLU A 447 0.73 12.36 26.38
CA GLU A 447 1.43 12.70 25.14
C GLU A 447 1.02 11.76 24.01
N ASP A 448 0.82 10.47 24.29
CA ASP A 448 0.36 9.54 23.26
C ASP A 448 -1.02 9.95 22.72
N ASN A 449 -1.95 10.34 23.60
CA ASN A 449 -3.27 10.84 23.22
C ASN A 449 -3.17 12.17 22.46
N SER A 450 -2.33 13.10 22.92
CA SER A 450 -2.09 14.39 22.26
C SER A 450 -1.56 14.20 20.84
N ARG A 451 -0.66 13.23 20.62
CA ARG A 451 -0.16 12.87 19.29
C ARG A 451 -1.27 12.29 18.39
N LEU A 452 -2.10 11.37 18.91
CA LEU A 452 -3.25 10.84 18.16
C LEU A 452 -4.18 11.98 17.71
N GLU A 453 -4.47 12.94 18.59
CA GLU A 453 -5.30 14.12 18.28
C GLU A 453 -4.69 15.04 17.23
N ARG A 454 -3.37 15.32 17.31
CA ARG A 454 -2.63 16.13 16.32
C ARG A 454 -2.70 15.54 14.91
N HIS A 455 -2.69 14.21 14.79
CA HIS A 455 -2.85 13.51 13.52
C HIS A 455 -4.30 13.33 13.08
N GLY A 456 -5.25 13.73 13.92
CA GLY A 456 -6.69 13.67 13.65
C GLY A 456 -7.29 12.29 13.90
N LEU A 457 -6.64 11.39 14.64
CA LEU A 457 -7.21 10.09 15.01
C LEU A 457 -8.08 10.25 16.26
N ARG A 458 -9.40 10.34 16.07
CA ARG A 458 -10.41 10.48 17.14
C ARG A 458 -11.46 9.36 17.04
N SER A 459 -12.71 9.62 17.41
CA SER A 459 -13.74 8.59 17.59
C SER A 459 -14.11 7.79 16.32
N ALA A 460 -13.87 8.31 15.12
CA ALA A 460 -14.09 7.56 13.87
C ALA A 460 -13.09 6.39 13.77
N ALA A 461 -11.79 6.68 13.91
CA ALA A 461 -10.73 5.69 13.88
C ALA A 461 -10.64 4.87 15.19
N LEU A 462 -10.63 5.53 16.34
CA LEU A 462 -10.40 4.94 17.66
C LEU A 462 -11.64 4.33 18.30
N GLY A 463 -12.84 4.55 17.74
CA GLY A 463 -14.10 4.07 18.31
C GLY A 463 -14.78 5.10 19.22
N ARG A 464 -16.08 4.89 19.45
CA ARG A 464 -16.94 5.80 20.23
C ARG A 464 -16.66 5.66 21.73
N PRO A 465 -17.13 6.60 22.57
CA PRO A 465 -17.17 6.36 24.01
C PRO A 465 -17.85 5.03 24.33
N GLY A 466 -17.20 4.17 25.12
CA GLY A 466 -17.66 2.80 25.42
C GLY A 466 -17.22 1.71 24.42
N GLU A 467 -16.79 2.08 23.22
CA GLU A 467 -16.30 1.18 22.15
C GLU A 467 -14.88 1.53 21.70
N ARG A 468 -14.13 2.27 22.54
CA ARG A 468 -12.78 2.72 22.21
C ARG A 468 -11.85 1.52 22.11
N VAL A 469 -10.90 1.60 21.17
CA VAL A 469 -9.83 0.61 21.04
C VAL A 469 -9.05 0.43 22.35
N PRO A 470 -8.52 -0.79 22.61
CA PRO A 470 -7.70 -1.04 23.79
C PRO A 470 -6.51 -0.07 23.92
N GLY A 471 -6.08 0.19 25.15
CA GLY A 471 -4.98 1.13 25.44
C GLY A 471 -3.68 0.78 24.71
N TRP A 472 -3.32 -0.50 24.65
CA TRP A 472 -2.15 -0.98 23.91
C TRP A 472 -2.23 -0.69 22.40
N LEU A 473 -3.43 -0.73 21.82
CA LEU A 473 -3.62 -0.48 20.39
C LEU A 473 -3.51 1.02 20.09
N ALA A 474 -4.07 1.86 20.96
CA ALA A 474 -3.88 3.31 20.89
C ALA A 474 -2.40 3.70 21.08
N LYS A 475 -1.69 3.04 22.00
CA LYS A 475 -0.25 3.25 22.23
C LYS A 475 0.56 2.90 20.99
N TRP A 476 0.27 1.77 20.36
CA TRP A 476 0.92 1.36 19.11
C TRP A 476 0.73 2.41 18.00
N LEU A 477 -0.52 2.85 17.77
CA LEU A 477 -0.80 3.91 16.79
C LEU A 477 0.05 5.16 17.07
N SER A 478 0.12 5.58 18.33
CA SER A 478 0.87 6.77 18.72
C SER A 478 2.37 6.62 18.50
N LEU A 479 2.96 5.48 18.88
CA LEU A 479 4.39 5.20 18.65
C LEU A 479 4.74 5.13 17.15
N VAL A 480 3.83 4.61 16.31
CA VAL A 480 4.05 4.60 14.86
C VAL A 480 3.92 6.01 14.26
N LEU A 481 3.00 6.83 14.78
CA LEU A 481 2.89 8.24 14.37
C LEU A 481 4.12 9.05 14.76
N GLU A 482 4.75 8.76 15.90
CA GLU A 482 6.03 9.35 16.29
C GLU A 482 7.12 9.05 15.26
N PHE A 483 7.18 7.81 14.77
CA PHE A 483 8.04 7.49 13.62
C PHE A 483 7.65 8.27 12.35
N CYS A 484 6.36 8.41 12.05
CA CYS A 484 5.90 9.16 10.87
C CYS A 484 6.27 10.66 10.93
N GLU A 485 6.32 11.23 12.13
CA GLU A 485 6.80 12.60 12.37
C GLU A 485 8.30 12.70 12.04
N ALA A 486 9.11 11.79 12.56
CA ALA A 486 10.54 11.72 12.24
C ALA A 486 10.79 11.43 10.74
N GLU A 487 10.00 10.56 10.10
CA GLU A 487 10.08 10.28 8.66
C GLU A 487 9.84 11.56 7.85
N ARG A 488 8.86 12.38 8.23
CA ARG A 488 8.53 13.62 7.54
C ARG A 488 9.71 14.61 7.54
N GLU A 489 10.49 14.64 8.61
CA GLU A 489 11.64 15.53 8.77
C GLU A 489 12.87 15.03 8.01
N LEU A 490 13.12 13.72 8.01
CA LEU A 490 14.30 13.11 7.39
C LEU A 490 14.16 12.88 5.89
N LEU A 491 12.93 12.60 5.42
CA LEU A 491 12.69 12.19 4.04
C LEU A 491 13.10 13.25 2.99
N PRO A 492 12.87 14.57 3.16
CA PRO A 492 13.27 15.56 2.17
C PRO A 492 14.76 15.50 1.82
N SER A 493 15.63 15.42 2.82
CA SER A 493 17.08 15.30 2.64
C SER A 493 17.47 14.00 1.93
N SER A 494 16.82 12.88 2.32
CA SER A 494 17.02 11.59 1.65
C SER A 494 16.60 11.63 0.17
N LEU A 495 15.48 12.30 -0.15
CA LEU A 495 15.03 12.44 -1.54
C LEU A 495 15.99 13.29 -2.36
N LEU A 496 16.48 14.40 -1.84
CA LEU A 496 17.46 15.25 -2.56
C LEU A 496 18.75 14.49 -2.91
N LEU A 497 19.18 13.56 -2.05
CA LEU A 497 20.36 12.72 -2.30
C LEU A 497 20.10 11.62 -3.34
N CYS A 498 18.92 11.00 -3.31
CA CYS A 498 18.61 9.85 -4.15
C CYS A 498 17.94 10.20 -5.49
N GLN A 499 17.38 11.40 -5.62
CA GLN A 499 16.52 11.79 -6.73
C GLN A 499 17.04 13.09 -7.37
N GLY A 500 17.66 12.97 -8.55
CA GLY A 500 18.15 14.14 -9.28
C GLY A 500 17.03 15.06 -9.76
N GLY A 501 17.16 16.37 -9.52
CA GLY A 501 16.29 17.41 -10.09
C GLY A 501 15.08 17.80 -9.23
N LEU A 502 14.98 17.36 -7.98
CA LEU A 502 14.00 17.92 -7.03
C LEU A 502 14.52 19.21 -6.37
N THR A 503 13.63 20.18 -6.21
CA THR A 503 13.85 21.32 -5.33
C THR A 503 13.55 20.92 -3.89
N GLU A 504 14.07 21.69 -2.93
CA GLU A 504 13.80 21.45 -1.51
C GLU A 504 12.31 21.55 -1.18
N GLU A 505 11.60 22.50 -1.80
CA GLU A 505 10.14 22.65 -1.68
C GLU A 505 9.40 21.40 -2.16
N ASN A 506 9.72 20.90 -3.36
CA ASN A 506 9.12 19.68 -3.90
C ASN A 506 9.40 18.47 -3.00
N ALA A 507 10.59 18.37 -2.42
CA ALA A 507 10.95 17.29 -1.51
C ALA A 507 10.13 17.33 -0.20
N ARG A 508 9.92 18.52 0.38
CA ARG A 508 9.06 18.71 1.56
C ARG A 508 7.59 18.40 1.27
N ASP A 509 7.11 18.75 0.08
CA ASP A 509 5.78 18.40 -0.39
C ASP A 509 5.59 16.89 -0.56
N CYS A 510 6.57 16.22 -1.16
CA CYS A 510 6.60 14.75 -1.25
C CYS A 510 6.55 14.12 0.14
N ALA A 511 7.37 14.60 1.08
CA ALA A 511 7.35 14.09 2.45
C ALA A 511 5.98 14.28 3.12
N SER A 512 5.35 15.44 2.94
CA SER A 512 4.00 15.70 3.48
C SER A 512 2.94 14.79 2.86
N ARG A 513 3.05 14.42 1.57
CA ARG A 513 2.17 13.43 0.93
C ARG A 513 2.39 12.02 1.49
N VAL A 514 3.64 11.64 1.74
CA VAL A 514 3.99 10.36 2.35
C VAL A 514 3.41 10.26 3.75
N THR A 515 3.50 11.31 4.58
CA THR A 515 2.86 11.33 5.91
C THR A 515 1.34 11.10 5.83
N ARG A 516 0.65 11.70 4.86
CA ARG A 516 -0.80 11.47 4.65
C ARG A 516 -1.08 10.02 4.25
N LEU A 517 -0.25 9.44 3.38
CA LEU A 517 -0.34 8.03 3.00
C LEU A 517 -0.08 7.10 4.20
N ARG A 518 0.89 7.42 5.08
CA ARG A 518 1.12 6.65 6.31
C ARG A 518 -0.10 6.65 7.22
N ARG A 519 -0.73 7.82 7.41
CA ARG A 519 -1.98 7.93 8.19
C ARG A 519 -3.11 7.11 7.57
N HIS A 520 -3.28 7.17 6.25
CA HIS A 520 -4.24 6.34 5.51
C HIS A 520 -3.99 4.84 5.80
N ASN A 521 -2.75 4.37 5.62
CA ASN A 521 -2.38 2.97 5.84
C ASN A 521 -2.60 2.52 7.30
N LEU A 522 -2.32 3.39 8.27
CA LEU A 522 -2.59 3.12 9.70
C LEU A 522 -4.07 2.92 9.98
N VAL A 523 -4.95 3.78 9.45
CA VAL A 523 -6.40 3.66 9.63
C VAL A 523 -6.94 2.38 8.98
N VAL A 524 -6.46 2.03 7.78
CA VAL A 524 -6.81 0.77 7.11
C VAL A 524 -6.39 -0.44 7.97
N SER A 525 -5.16 -0.44 8.48
CA SER A 525 -4.65 -1.48 9.36
C SER A 525 -5.46 -1.57 10.66
N LEU A 526 -5.79 -0.42 11.25
CA LEU A 526 -6.59 -0.32 12.46
C LEU A 526 -7.97 -0.94 12.30
N ASP A 527 -8.64 -0.69 11.17
CA ASP A 527 -9.96 -1.28 10.90
C ASP A 527 -9.89 -2.81 10.78
N LYS A 528 -8.89 -3.33 10.06
CA LYS A 528 -8.61 -4.78 9.97
C LYS A 528 -8.30 -5.40 11.33
N ILE A 529 -7.51 -4.73 12.15
CA ILE A 529 -7.20 -5.15 13.53
C ILE A 529 -8.47 -5.17 14.37
N ARG A 530 -9.29 -4.12 14.33
CA ARG A 530 -10.55 -4.06 15.07
C ARG A 530 -11.51 -5.19 14.67
N ARG A 531 -11.57 -5.52 13.38
CA ARG A 531 -12.33 -6.68 12.88
C ARG A 531 -11.82 -7.99 13.49
N CYS A 532 -10.51 -8.18 13.59
CA CYS A 532 -9.92 -9.34 14.29
C CYS A 532 -10.24 -9.35 15.78
N LEU A 533 -10.13 -8.21 16.47
CA LEU A 533 -10.45 -8.08 17.89
C LEU A 533 -11.93 -8.39 18.19
N ALA A 534 -12.84 -8.00 17.30
CA ALA A 534 -14.27 -8.31 17.44
C ALA A 534 -14.58 -9.82 17.37
N LEU A 535 -13.68 -10.61 16.78
CA LEU A 535 -13.78 -12.07 16.70
C LEU A 535 -12.99 -12.79 17.81
N ALA A 536 -12.18 -12.04 18.59
CA ALA A 536 -11.35 -12.59 19.63
C ALA A 536 -12.15 -12.92 20.90
N ARG A 537 -11.69 -13.90 21.67
CA ARG A 537 -12.29 -14.24 22.98
C ARG A 537 -12.12 -13.12 23.99
N ASP A 538 -10.96 -12.47 23.97
CA ASP A 538 -10.59 -11.38 24.85
C ASP A 538 -9.77 -10.35 24.08
N ALA A 539 -10.44 -9.27 23.65
CA ALA A 539 -9.82 -8.18 22.91
C ALA A 539 -8.94 -7.26 23.78
N SER A 540 -8.97 -7.43 25.10
CA SER A 540 -8.18 -6.59 26.02
C SER A 540 -6.70 -6.98 26.04
N LYS A 541 -6.39 -8.24 25.76
CA LYS A 541 -5.02 -8.76 25.79
C LYS A 541 -4.17 -8.22 24.64
N PRO A 542 -2.95 -7.73 24.88
CA PRO A 542 -2.07 -7.36 23.78
C PRO A 542 -1.63 -8.59 22.95
N PRO A 543 -1.24 -8.41 21.67
CA PRO A 543 -0.77 -9.50 20.81
C PRO A 543 0.56 -10.12 21.24
N LEU A 544 1.39 -9.37 21.97
CA LEU A 544 2.68 -9.83 22.48
C LEU A 544 2.70 -9.70 24.01
N ARG A 545 3.26 -10.69 24.69
CA ARG A 545 3.44 -10.69 26.15
C ARG A 545 4.89 -11.01 26.50
N ARG A 546 5.51 -10.21 27.38
CA ARG A 546 6.79 -10.57 27.99
C ARG A 546 6.62 -11.81 28.87
N ILE A 547 7.52 -12.77 28.73
CA ILE A 547 7.46 -13.98 29.56
C ILE A 547 8.08 -13.70 30.94
N SER A 548 7.62 -14.43 31.94
CA SER A 548 8.09 -14.34 33.33
C SER A 548 9.53 -14.86 33.49
N ALA A 549 10.19 -14.52 34.60
CA ALA A 549 11.54 -15.00 34.89
C ALA A 549 11.60 -16.53 34.92
N GLU A 550 10.56 -17.17 35.46
CA GLU A 550 10.40 -18.62 35.52
C GLU A 550 10.26 -19.22 34.11
N GLU A 551 9.42 -18.64 33.25
CA GLU A 551 9.28 -19.06 31.85
C GLU A 551 10.60 -18.90 31.07
N VAL A 552 11.39 -17.86 31.36
CA VAL A 552 12.73 -17.69 30.76
C VAL A 552 13.67 -18.80 31.20
N VAL A 553 13.77 -19.07 32.50
CA VAL A 553 14.63 -20.13 33.04
C VAL A 553 14.23 -21.49 32.51
N GLU A 554 12.92 -21.76 32.41
CA GLU A 554 12.37 -22.98 31.81
C GLU A 554 12.78 -23.11 30.33
N HIS A 555 12.70 -22.02 29.56
CA HIS A 555 13.10 -22.01 28.16
C HIS A 555 14.61 -22.20 27.95
N LEU A 556 15.43 -21.56 28.78
CA LEU A 556 16.87 -21.56 28.62
C LEU A 556 17.51 -22.83 29.18
N TRP A 557 17.05 -23.31 30.34
CA TRP A 557 17.77 -24.29 31.15
C TRP A 557 16.91 -25.45 31.67
N LEU A 558 15.92 -25.19 32.53
CA LEU A 558 15.28 -26.22 33.34
C LEU A 558 14.34 -27.15 32.57
N GLY A 559 13.71 -26.67 31.49
CA GLY A 559 12.70 -27.44 30.79
C GLY A 559 13.23 -28.60 29.96
N ASP A 560 12.40 -29.63 29.77
CA ASP A 560 12.73 -30.82 28.98
C ASP A 560 13.05 -30.51 27.51
N ARG A 561 12.58 -29.37 27.01
CA ARG A 561 12.86 -28.85 25.65
C ARG A 561 13.62 -27.52 25.69
N SER A 562 14.32 -27.26 26.79
CA SER A 562 15.14 -26.07 26.95
C SER A 562 16.24 -25.99 25.88
N VAL A 563 16.80 -24.79 25.69
CA VAL A 563 17.95 -24.60 24.80
C VAL A 563 19.10 -25.51 25.21
N ALA A 564 19.39 -25.61 26.52
CA ALA A 564 20.45 -26.46 27.05
C ALA A 564 20.23 -27.96 26.77
N MET A 565 19.01 -28.47 27.03
CA MET A 565 18.69 -29.87 26.75
C MET A 565 18.75 -30.20 25.25
N ARG A 566 18.27 -29.30 24.39
CA ARG A 566 18.39 -29.49 22.93
C ARG A 566 19.83 -29.42 22.45
N ALA A 567 20.67 -28.56 23.05
CA ALA A 567 22.10 -28.52 22.75
C ALA A 567 22.79 -29.85 23.10
N LEU A 568 22.51 -30.43 24.28
CA LEU A 568 23.03 -31.73 24.69
C LEU A 568 22.61 -32.84 23.72
N ARG A 569 21.30 -32.95 23.43
CA ARG A 569 20.77 -33.97 22.52
C ARG A 569 21.36 -33.85 21.12
N ALA A 570 21.48 -32.63 20.59
CA ALA A 570 22.02 -32.38 19.26
C ALA A 570 23.53 -32.64 19.17
N ALA A 571 24.28 -32.38 20.25
CA ALA A 571 25.72 -32.63 20.30
C ALA A 571 26.07 -34.12 20.47
N ALA A 572 25.20 -34.93 21.08
CA ALA A 572 25.51 -36.32 21.41
C ALA A 572 25.98 -37.17 20.20
N PRO A 573 25.35 -37.13 19.00
CA PRO A 573 25.84 -37.87 17.83
C PRO A 573 27.21 -37.42 17.32
N ALA A 574 27.66 -36.20 17.67
CA ALA A 574 28.98 -35.68 17.31
C ALA A 574 30.08 -36.10 18.31
N LEU A 575 29.70 -36.54 19.51
CA LEU A 575 30.59 -36.92 20.61
C LEU A 575 30.64 -38.43 20.85
N CYS A 576 29.65 -39.20 20.39
CA CYS A 576 29.68 -40.65 20.50
C CYS A 576 28.99 -41.37 19.32
N PRO A 577 29.30 -42.66 19.07
CA PRO A 577 28.69 -43.45 18.00
C PRO A 577 27.17 -43.56 18.11
N ALA A 578 26.51 -43.82 16.98
CA ALA A 578 25.05 -43.94 16.88
C ALA A 578 24.43 -44.98 17.82
N SER A 579 25.15 -46.06 18.13
CA SER A 579 24.72 -47.10 19.07
C SER A 579 24.58 -46.61 20.51
N SER A 580 25.23 -45.50 20.87
CA SER A 580 25.25 -44.95 22.23
C SER A 580 24.58 -43.57 22.31
N SER A 581 24.64 -42.75 21.25
CA SER A 581 24.01 -41.42 21.25
C SER A 581 22.48 -41.48 21.28
N GLY A 582 21.88 -42.57 20.78
CA GLY A 582 20.42 -42.77 20.78
C GLY A 582 19.79 -42.66 22.17
N ALA A 583 20.48 -43.15 23.21
CA ALA A 583 19.99 -43.06 24.59
C ALA A 583 19.84 -41.61 25.06
N VAL A 584 20.77 -40.71 24.69
CA VAL A 584 20.70 -39.28 25.04
C VAL A 584 19.72 -38.52 24.15
N VAL A 585 19.76 -38.78 22.83
CA VAL A 585 18.91 -38.10 21.84
C VAL A 585 17.42 -38.33 22.13
N HIS A 586 17.04 -39.53 22.57
CA HIS A 586 15.66 -39.91 22.81
C HIS A 586 15.17 -39.70 24.25
N CYS A 587 16.01 -39.19 25.16
CA CYS A 587 15.57 -38.83 26.51
C CYS A 587 14.36 -37.90 26.44
N ALA A 588 13.22 -38.33 26.98
CA ALA A 588 11.99 -37.56 26.98
C ALA A 588 12.01 -36.43 28.03
N SER A 589 12.74 -36.64 29.12
CA SER A 589 12.83 -35.71 30.25
C SER A 589 14.26 -35.43 30.67
N ARG A 590 14.44 -34.36 31.44
CA ARG A 590 15.71 -34.02 32.09
C ARG A 590 16.13 -35.08 33.12
N ASP A 591 15.19 -35.62 33.89
CA ASP A 591 15.47 -36.69 34.86
C ASP A 591 15.99 -37.96 34.18
N GLU A 592 15.41 -38.35 33.05
CA GLU A 592 15.90 -39.48 32.26
C GLU A 592 17.33 -39.23 31.78
N ALA A 593 17.64 -38.00 31.34
CA ALA A 593 18.98 -37.63 30.94
C ALA A 593 20.00 -37.71 32.10
N VAL A 594 19.61 -37.37 33.34
CA VAL A 594 20.45 -37.57 34.53
C VAL A 594 20.86 -39.03 34.69
N HIS A 595 19.91 -39.95 34.58
CA HIS A 595 20.18 -41.38 34.72
C HIS A 595 21.08 -41.90 33.58
N VAL A 596 20.83 -41.47 32.34
CA VAL A 596 21.63 -41.89 31.18
C VAL A 596 23.07 -41.38 31.29
N ILE A 597 23.27 -40.10 31.63
CA ILE A 597 24.61 -39.50 31.77
C ILE A 597 25.37 -40.14 32.94
N ALA A 598 24.73 -40.39 34.09
CA ALA A 598 25.36 -41.07 35.22
C ALA A 598 25.79 -42.52 34.88
N GLY A 599 25.00 -43.21 34.05
CA GLY A 599 25.35 -44.55 33.55
C GLY A 599 26.57 -44.53 32.62
N LEU A 600 26.65 -43.56 31.70
CA LEU A 600 27.80 -43.38 30.82
C LEU A 600 29.06 -43.04 31.61
N GLU A 601 28.95 -42.14 32.60
CA GLU A 601 30.04 -41.80 33.52
C GLU A 601 30.59 -43.02 34.25
N SER A 602 29.69 -43.81 34.84
CA SER A 602 30.05 -45.01 35.61
C SER A 602 30.77 -46.05 34.75
N SER A 603 30.48 -46.08 33.44
CA SER A 603 31.15 -46.96 32.48
C SER A 603 32.48 -46.42 31.95
N GLY A 604 32.83 -45.16 32.25
CA GLY A 604 34.01 -44.47 31.72
C GLY A 604 33.92 -44.19 30.21
N ALA A 605 32.73 -44.27 29.61
CA ALA A 605 32.53 -44.10 28.18
C ALA A 605 32.26 -42.64 27.81
N PHE A 606 32.83 -42.20 26.68
CA PHE A 606 32.59 -40.87 26.07
C PHE A 606 32.73 -39.70 27.06
N PRO A 607 33.93 -39.44 27.60
CA PRO A 607 34.14 -38.44 28.65
C PRO A 607 33.64 -37.04 28.25
N GLU A 608 33.77 -36.66 26.98
CA GLU A 608 33.30 -35.37 26.48
C GLU A 608 31.77 -35.22 26.51
N LEU A 609 31.04 -36.30 26.22
CA LEU A 609 29.58 -36.30 26.30
C LEU A 609 29.11 -36.28 27.75
N THR A 610 29.79 -37.03 28.61
CA THR A 610 29.47 -37.11 30.04
C THR A 610 29.68 -35.75 30.72
N GLU A 611 30.81 -35.08 30.47
CA GLU A 611 31.09 -33.75 31.01
C GLU A 611 30.10 -32.70 30.47
N LEU A 612 29.75 -32.72 29.18
CA LEU A 612 28.69 -31.87 28.63
C LEU A 612 27.35 -32.12 29.32
N GLY A 613 27.01 -33.39 29.52
CA GLY A 613 25.79 -33.81 30.21
C GLY A 613 25.74 -33.26 31.63
N GLN A 614 26.79 -33.45 32.42
CA GLN A 614 26.90 -32.90 33.78
C GLN A 614 26.77 -31.38 33.79
N LEU A 615 27.44 -30.68 32.87
CA LEU A 615 27.34 -29.23 32.74
C LEU A 615 25.90 -28.77 32.51
N VAL A 616 25.19 -29.40 31.58
CA VAL A 616 23.79 -29.09 31.22
C VAL A 616 22.81 -29.49 32.32
N LEU A 617 23.10 -30.56 33.05
CA LEU A 617 22.20 -31.14 34.06
C LEU A 617 22.35 -30.51 35.45
N ASN A 618 23.30 -29.57 35.63
CA ASN A 618 23.44 -28.77 36.85
C ASN A 618 22.15 -28.02 37.23
N GLU A 619 21.90 -27.92 38.53
CA GLU A 619 20.77 -27.19 39.09
C GLU A 619 20.94 -25.67 38.96
N VAL A 620 19.83 -24.98 38.71
CA VAL A 620 19.70 -23.52 38.70
C VAL A 620 18.41 -23.19 39.44
N GLY A 621 18.42 -22.14 40.26
CA GLY A 621 17.24 -21.71 41.01
C GLY A 621 16.05 -21.36 40.10
N THR A 622 14.84 -21.69 40.53
CA THR A 622 13.62 -21.29 39.83
C THR A 622 13.55 -19.76 39.74
N GLY A 623 13.47 -19.21 38.53
CA GLY A 623 13.47 -17.76 38.29
C GLY A 623 14.86 -17.09 38.30
N ASP A 624 15.95 -17.82 38.56
CA ASP A 624 17.32 -17.29 38.44
C ASP A 624 17.80 -17.20 36.98
N VAL A 625 17.30 -16.17 36.27
CA VAL A 625 17.65 -15.91 34.87
C VAL A 625 19.15 -15.66 34.70
N ALA A 626 19.79 -14.97 35.64
CA ALA A 626 21.23 -14.69 35.59
C ALA A 626 22.05 -15.98 35.72
N GLY A 627 21.68 -16.86 36.65
CA GLY A 627 22.27 -18.19 36.80
C GLY A 627 22.08 -19.05 35.56
N ALA A 628 20.87 -19.07 34.97
CA ALA A 628 20.59 -19.81 33.74
C ALA A 628 21.46 -19.32 32.56
N ARG A 629 21.60 -18.00 32.39
CA ARG A 629 22.49 -17.40 31.38
C ARG A 629 23.95 -17.79 31.64
N GLN A 630 24.42 -17.66 32.87
CA GLN A 630 25.79 -18.03 33.23
C GLN A 630 26.07 -19.53 32.99
N ALA A 631 25.08 -20.40 33.24
CA ALA A 631 25.19 -21.82 32.97
C ALA A 631 25.28 -22.11 31.46
N LEU A 632 24.49 -21.43 30.62
CA LEU A 632 24.64 -21.50 29.15
C LEU A 632 26.03 -21.05 28.70
N LEU A 633 26.59 -20.01 29.32
CA LEU A 633 27.95 -19.55 28.99
C LEU A 633 29.03 -20.56 29.38
N LYS A 634 28.82 -21.38 30.42
CA LYS A 634 29.73 -22.49 30.74
C LYS A 634 29.67 -23.58 29.65
N VAL A 635 28.47 -23.89 29.15
CA VAL A 635 28.29 -24.84 28.03
C VAL A 635 28.92 -24.29 26.75
N GLU A 636 28.72 -23.01 26.45
CA GLU A 636 29.37 -22.33 25.32
C GLU A 636 30.89 -22.45 25.39
N ALA A 637 31.49 -22.09 26.52
CA ALA A 637 32.93 -22.17 26.72
C ALA A 637 33.46 -23.62 26.63
N TYR A 638 32.65 -24.60 27.06
CA TYR A 638 32.99 -26.02 26.94
C TYR A 638 33.04 -26.48 25.48
N LEU A 639 31.96 -26.23 24.72
CA LEU A 639 31.91 -26.58 23.28
C LEU A 639 33.01 -25.87 22.49
N ARG A 640 33.33 -24.63 22.86
CA ARG A 640 34.46 -23.88 22.30
C ARG A 640 35.79 -24.60 22.53
N ARG A 641 36.10 -25.00 23.77
CA ARG A 641 37.33 -25.74 24.09
C ARG A 641 37.41 -27.06 23.35
N LEU A 642 36.30 -27.81 23.30
CA LEU A 642 36.21 -29.06 22.56
C LEU A 642 36.54 -28.87 21.08
N SER A 643 36.03 -27.82 20.44
CA SER A 643 36.28 -27.58 19.02
C SER A 643 37.78 -27.42 18.69
N CYS A 644 38.58 -26.85 19.61
CA CYS A 644 40.02 -26.65 19.44
C CYS A 644 40.87 -27.88 19.82
N SER A 645 40.26 -28.95 20.34
CA SER A 645 40.95 -30.18 20.73
C SER A 645 41.15 -31.11 19.52
N HIS A 646 42.29 -30.97 18.83
CA HIS A 646 42.61 -31.75 17.63
C HIS A 646 42.81 -33.26 17.87
N GLN A 647 42.93 -33.71 19.12
CA GLN A 647 43.18 -35.12 19.44
C GLN A 647 41.90 -35.96 19.56
N THR A 648 40.73 -35.33 19.77
CA THR A 648 39.51 -36.02 20.17
C THR A 648 38.34 -35.86 19.19
N ILE A 649 38.36 -34.85 18.32
CA ILE A 649 37.17 -34.49 17.51
C ILE A 649 37.53 -34.28 16.03
N SER A 650 36.69 -34.78 15.12
CA SER A 650 36.85 -34.57 13.68
C SER A 650 36.68 -33.09 13.29
N SER A 651 37.33 -32.63 12.23
CA SER A 651 37.18 -31.24 11.73
C SER A 651 35.73 -30.86 11.42
N MET A 652 34.93 -31.84 10.99
CA MET A 652 33.50 -31.66 10.71
C MET A 652 32.69 -31.42 11.99
N SER A 653 32.96 -32.19 13.05
CA SER A 653 32.32 -32.00 14.36
C SER A 653 32.75 -30.68 15.00
N ALA A 654 34.01 -30.25 14.80
CA ALA A 654 34.52 -28.99 15.34
C ALA A 654 33.71 -27.78 14.83
N ALA A 655 33.39 -27.72 13.54
CA ALA A 655 32.56 -26.64 12.97
C ALA A 655 31.16 -26.56 13.61
N CYS A 656 30.54 -27.71 13.89
CA CYS A 656 29.25 -27.78 14.58
C CYS A 656 29.33 -27.23 16.02
N HIS A 657 30.38 -27.58 16.76
CA HIS A 657 30.60 -27.07 18.12
C HIS A 657 30.84 -25.55 18.15
N VAL A 658 31.60 -25.00 17.19
CA VAL A 658 31.76 -23.54 17.06
C VAL A 658 30.42 -22.87 16.76
N ALA A 659 29.62 -23.42 15.85
CA ALA A 659 28.29 -22.89 15.55
C ALA A 659 27.34 -22.90 16.75
N ALA A 660 27.33 -24.01 17.49
CA ALA A 660 26.56 -24.14 18.72
C ALA A 660 27.03 -23.15 19.80
N ALA A 661 28.35 -22.98 19.99
CA ALA A 661 28.91 -22.02 20.93
C ALA A 661 28.53 -20.57 20.57
N ASP A 662 28.68 -20.16 19.31
CA ASP A 662 28.30 -18.82 18.85
C ASP A 662 26.80 -18.54 19.09
N LEU A 663 25.94 -19.54 18.82
CA LEU A 663 24.50 -19.41 19.04
C LEU A 663 24.13 -19.37 20.54
N LEU A 664 24.75 -20.20 21.37
CA LEU A 664 24.56 -20.16 22.83
C LEU A 664 24.96 -18.80 23.41
N ARG A 665 26.03 -18.18 22.88
CA ARG A 665 26.43 -16.82 23.26
C ARG A 665 25.33 -15.81 22.93
N LEU A 666 24.73 -15.87 21.74
CA LEU A 666 23.61 -15.00 21.35
C LEU A 666 22.39 -15.20 22.25
N VAL A 667 22.01 -16.46 22.51
CA VAL A 667 20.88 -16.81 23.38
C VAL A 667 21.10 -16.32 24.81
N ALA A 668 22.27 -16.58 25.39
CA ALA A 668 22.60 -16.16 26.75
C ALA A 668 22.68 -14.64 26.90
N SER A 669 22.99 -13.92 25.82
CA SER A 669 23.05 -12.45 25.81
C SER A 669 21.70 -11.79 25.50
N THR A 670 20.65 -12.56 25.23
CA THR A 670 19.30 -12.02 24.99
C THR A 670 18.65 -11.63 26.31
N GLU A 671 18.31 -10.37 26.47
CA GLU A 671 17.74 -9.76 27.65
C GLU A 671 16.22 -9.92 27.71
N VAL A 672 15.52 -9.59 26.63
CA VAL A 672 14.06 -9.60 26.57
C VAL A 672 13.55 -10.81 25.79
N TRP A 673 12.70 -11.60 26.46
CA TRP A 673 11.97 -12.70 25.85
C TRP A 673 10.46 -12.45 25.89
N PHE A 674 9.77 -12.82 24.82
CA PHE A 674 8.32 -12.65 24.71
C PHE A 674 7.66 -13.77 23.91
N ALA A 675 6.35 -13.89 24.05
CA ALA A 675 5.49 -14.81 23.32
C ALA A 675 4.38 -14.06 22.58
N ALA A 676 3.84 -14.68 21.53
CA ALA A 676 2.65 -14.16 20.84
C ALA A 676 1.38 -14.78 21.44
N GLU A 677 0.36 -13.95 21.66
CA GLU A 677 -0.95 -14.37 22.14
C GLU A 677 -1.68 -15.22 21.09
N ARG A 678 -2.36 -16.27 21.54
CA ARG A 678 -2.89 -17.33 20.67
C ARG A 678 -4.37 -17.16 20.32
N ASP A 679 -5.03 -16.15 20.87
CA ASP A 679 -6.47 -15.95 20.71
C ASP A 679 -6.86 -15.19 19.43
N TYR A 680 -5.89 -14.76 18.62
CA TYR A 680 -6.11 -13.94 17.43
C TYR A 680 -6.09 -14.74 16.12
N PHE A 681 -7.12 -14.52 15.29
CA PHE A 681 -7.32 -15.20 14.01
C PHE A 681 -7.60 -14.21 12.88
N SER A 682 -7.17 -14.54 11.66
CA SER A 682 -7.51 -13.75 10.47
C SER A 682 -9.03 -13.72 10.22
N PRO A 683 -9.63 -12.53 10.01
CA PRO A 683 -11.04 -12.42 9.62
C PRO A 683 -11.35 -13.01 8.23
N GLN A 684 -10.36 -13.01 7.34
CA GLN A 684 -10.52 -13.31 5.91
C GLN A 684 -10.65 -14.80 5.57
N ALA A 685 -10.31 -15.69 6.50
CA ALA A 685 -10.10 -17.11 6.20
C ALA A 685 -11.36 -18.00 6.29
N GLY A 686 -12.57 -17.43 6.38
CA GLY A 686 -13.82 -18.21 6.45
C GLY A 686 -13.83 -19.27 7.57
N GLY A 687 -13.18 -18.99 8.70
CA GLY A 687 -13.04 -19.93 9.82
C GLY A 687 -11.89 -20.94 9.71
N ARG A 688 -11.08 -20.94 8.63
CA ARG A 688 -9.84 -21.76 8.59
C ARG A 688 -8.74 -21.08 9.40
N ARG A 689 -8.21 -21.78 10.41
CA ARG A 689 -7.17 -21.31 11.32
C ARG A 689 -5.86 -21.04 10.57
N HIS A 690 -5.64 -19.83 10.05
CA HIS A 690 -4.31 -19.40 9.63
C HIS A 690 -3.74 -18.30 10.54
N SER A 691 -2.59 -18.67 11.12
CA SER A 691 -1.63 -17.94 11.97
C SER A 691 -2.15 -17.31 13.27
N LEU A 692 -1.80 -17.93 14.41
CA LEU A 692 -1.80 -17.35 15.77
C LEU A 692 -1.00 -16.04 15.91
N ARG A 693 -0.50 -15.47 14.81
CA ARG A 693 0.34 -14.28 14.74
C ARG A 693 -0.16 -13.29 13.68
N TRP A 694 -1.39 -13.47 13.17
CA TRP A 694 -1.95 -12.58 12.17
C TRP A 694 -1.97 -11.13 12.67
N LEU A 695 -2.40 -10.90 13.92
CA LEU A 695 -2.43 -9.56 14.51
C LEU A 695 -1.04 -8.91 14.59
N TRP A 696 -0.03 -9.65 15.06
CA TRP A 696 1.37 -9.19 15.03
C TRP A 696 1.83 -8.87 13.61
N SER A 697 1.45 -9.72 12.65
CA SER A 697 1.81 -9.52 11.25
C SER A 697 1.16 -8.28 10.63
N GLU A 698 -0.11 -8.02 10.89
CA GLU A 698 -0.82 -6.85 10.39
C GLU A 698 -0.22 -5.57 10.99
N MET A 699 0.04 -5.57 12.30
CA MET A 699 0.69 -4.45 12.98
C MET A 699 2.12 -4.20 12.49
N ALA A 700 2.89 -5.25 12.21
CA ALA A 700 4.23 -5.11 11.65
C ALA A 700 4.19 -4.77 10.14
N GLY A 701 3.11 -5.11 9.44
CA GLY A 701 2.93 -4.88 8.01
C GLY A 701 2.26 -3.56 7.65
N TRP A 702 1.86 -2.75 8.64
CA TRP A 702 0.99 -1.57 8.48
C TRP A 702 1.36 -0.63 7.33
N ILE A 703 2.64 -0.53 6.99
CA ILE A 703 3.13 0.39 5.95
C ILE A 703 2.74 -0.05 4.52
N ARG A 704 2.43 -1.34 4.29
CA ARG A 704 2.02 -1.90 2.99
C ARG A 704 0.64 -2.54 3.08
N GLN A 705 -0.31 -2.06 2.27
CA GLN A 705 -1.72 -2.48 2.36
C GLN A 705 -2.17 -3.50 1.31
N SER A 706 -1.30 -3.82 0.37
CA SER A 706 -1.60 -4.62 -0.82
C SER A 706 -1.07 -6.06 -0.67
N ALA A 707 -2.04 -6.98 -0.60
CA ALA A 707 -1.96 -8.42 -0.86
C ALA A 707 -0.58 -9.09 -0.71
N ARG A 708 -0.15 -9.30 0.53
CA ARG A 708 0.77 -10.39 0.91
C ARG A 708 0.06 -11.26 1.92
N ASP A 709 0.30 -12.57 1.90
CA ASP A 709 0.06 -13.41 3.09
C ASP A 709 0.92 -12.82 4.22
N PRO A 710 0.30 -12.13 5.21
CA PRO A 710 1.07 -11.44 6.24
C PRO A 710 1.96 -12.44 7.00
N GLY A 711 1.44 -13.66 7.22
CA GLY A 711 2.15 -14.71 7.94
C GLY A 711 3.49 -15.13 7.30
N ASN A 712 3.55 -15.18 5.96
CA ASN A 712 4.79 -15.51 5.25
C ASN A 712 5.82 -14.38 5.32
N ALA A 713 5.37 -13.12 5.19
CA ALA A 713 6.25 -11.97 5.37
C ALA A 713 6.87 -11.96 6.77
N LEU A 714 6.03 -12.12 7.80
CA LEU A 714 6.44 -12.20 9.20
C LEU A 714 7.50 -13.30 9.46
N TYR A 715 7.31 -14.49 8.88
CA TYR A 715 8.27 -15.58 9.05
C TYR A 715 9.64 -15.26 8.44
N SER A 716 9.68 -14.56 7.31
CA SER A 716 10.94 -14.21 6.64
C SER A 716 11.68 -13.07 7.34
N GLU A 717 10.97 -12.02 7.78
CA GLU A 717 11.57 -10.81 8.34
C GLU A 717 12.10 -11.00 9.77
N ARG A 718 11.57 -11.97 10.53
CA ARG A 718 11.98 -12.21 11.93
C ARG A 718 13.29 -12.98 12.09
N ARG A 719 13.83 -13.58 11.02
CA ARG A 719 14.95 -14.53 11.09
C ARG A 719 16.22 -13.86 11.59
N GLY A 720 16.79 -14.40 12.66
CA GLY A 720 17.99 -13.89 13.33
C GLY A 720 17.70 -12.70 14.23
N VAL A 721 16.94 -11.72 13.72
CA VAL A 721 16.71 -10.44 14.39
C VAL A 721 15.69 -10.51 15.52
N VAL A 722 14.68 -11.37 15.42
CA VAL A 722 13.65 -11.55 16.46
C VAL A 722 13.52 -13.02 16.86
N THR A 723 13.84 -13.94 15.96
CA THR A 723 13.93 -15.38 16.21
C THR A 723 15.34 -15.83 15.93
N LEU A 724 16.10 -16.13 16.97
CA LEU A 724 17.41 -16.78 16.83
C LEU A 724 17.26 -18.17 16.19
N PRO A 725 18.32 -18.68 15.52
CA PRO A 725 18.30 -20.03 14.96
C PRO A 725 17.99 -21.12 15.99
N ASP A 726 17.48 -22.24 15.50
CA ASP A 726 17.30 -23.45 16.28
C ASP A 726 18.67 -24.10 16.56
N ILE A 727 19.01 -24.33 17.83
CA ILE A 727 20.29 -24.93 18.25
C ILE A 727 20.55 -26.30 17.64
N GLU A 728 19.49 -27.06 17.36
CA GLU A 728 19.61 -28.37 16.71
C GLU A 728 20.13 -28.26 15.28
N SER A 729 19.94 -27.10 14.64
CA SER A 729 20.42 -26.90 13.27
C SER A 729 21.94 -26.88 13.20
N CYS A 730 22.65 -26.48 14.26
CA CYS A 730 24.13 -26.48 14.33
C CYS A 730 24.76 -27.85 14.09
N TYR A 731 24.02 -28.93 14.31
CA TYR A 731 24.50 -30.31 14.16
C TYR A 731 23.93 -31.01 12.92
N GLY A 732 23.20 -30.27 12.07
CA GLY A 732 22.68 -30.75 10.79
C GLY A 732 23.67 -30.52 9.64
N ALA A 733 23.34 -29.58 8.75
CA ALA A 733 24.07 -29.34 7.50
C ALA A 733 25.32 -28.42 7.66
N PHE A 734 25.80 -28.22 8.89
CA PHE A 734 26.81 -27.24 9.35
C PHE A 734 28.25 -27.78 9.38
N LYS A 735 28.58 -28.68 8.46
CA LYS A 735 29.94 -29.17 8.23
C LYS A 735 30.90 -28.00 7.86
N ASP A 736 31.92 -28.26 7.06
CA ASP A 736 33.00 -27.35 6.60
C ASP A 736 32.54 -25.97 6.03
N ARG A 737 31.23 -25.76 5.84
CA ARG A 737 30.61 -24.50 5.39
C ARG A 737 30.41 -23.45 6.49
N TYR A 738 30.38 -23.83 7.77
CA TYR A 738 30.07 -22.86 8.83
C TYR A 738 31.10 -21.73 8.92
N TYR A 739 32.40 -22.01 8.81
CA TYR A 739 33.42 -20.95 8.89
C TYR A 739 33.23 -19.85 7.84
N LYS A 740 32.83 -20.22 6.61
CA LYS A 740 32.50 -19.25 5.56
C LYS A 740 31.25 -18.45 5.92
N GLU A 741 30.21 -19.11 6.42
CA GLU A 741 28.97 -18.45 6.84
C GLU A 741 29.19 -17.57 8.08
N ARG A 742 30.11 -17.96 8.96
CA ARG A 742 30.46 -17.22 10.18
C ARG A 742 31.05 -15.86 9.82
N VAL A 743 31.93 -15.78 8.82
CA VAL A 743 32.44 -14.49 8.33
C VAL A 743 31.30 -13.60 7.84
N ALA A 744 30.36 -14.16 7.06
CA ALA A 744 29.20 -13.42 6.58
C ALA A 744 28.27 -12.99 7.74
N LEU A 745 28.10 -13.83 8.76
CA LEU A 745 27.32 -13.52 9.96
C LEU A 745 27.97 -12.40 10.78
N LEU A 746 29.27 -12.45 11.03
CA LEU A 746 29.97 -11.39 11.78
C LEU A 746 29.90 -10.06 11.04
N GLU A 747 30.06 -10.08 9.71
CA GLU A 747 29.91 -8.89 8.88
C GLU A 747 28.47 -8.36 8.89
N HIS A 748 27.47 -9.25 8.87
CA HIS A 748 26.06 -8.88 9.00
C HIS A 748 25.78 -8.20 10.35
N LEU A 749 26.22 -8.80 11.46
CA LEU A 749 26.07 -8.23 12.80
C LEU A 749 26.79 -6.89 12.96
N ARG A 750 27.88 -6.67 12.22
CA ARG A 750 28.63 -5.42 12.21
C ARG A 750 27.95 -4.30 11.43
N THR A 751 27.29 -4.63 10.32
CA THR A 751 26.84 -3.64 9.33
C THR A 751 25.35 -3.40 9.31
N THR A 752 24.54 -4.46 9.49
CA THR A 752 23.07 -4.41 9.38
C THR A 752 22.38 -5.36 10.38
N PRO A 753 22.73 -5.31 11.68
CA PRO A 753 22.23 -6.25 12.70
C PRO A 753 20.71 -6.30 12.82
N GLU A 754 20.01 -5.22 12.49
CA GLU A 754 18.56 -5.06 12.52
C GLU A 754 17.81 -5.71 11.34
N THR A 755 18.53 -6.29 10.37
CA THR A 755 17.95 -6.91 9.17
C THR A 755 17.98 -8.44 9.18
N ALA A 756 16.99 -9.07 8.54
CA ALA A 756 16.80 -10.52 8.56
C ALA A 756 18.01 -11.28 7.99
N TRP A 757 18.38 -12.38 8.65
CA TRP A 757 19.53 -13.19 8.23
C TRP A 757 19.22 -13.95 6.94
N ARG A 758 20.10 -13.79 5.93
CA ARG A 758 20.00 -14.44 4.61
C ARG A 758 20.88 -15.68 4.52
N SER A 759 20.71 -16.60 5.46
CA SER A 759 21.47 -17.85 5.51
C SER A 759 20.62 -19.05 5.11
N GLY A 760 21.21 -19.95 4.33
CA GLY A 760 20.64 -21.26 4.04
C GLY A 760 21.08 -22.36 5.02
N LEU A 761 22.03 -22.08 5.92
CA LEU A 761 22.49 -23.06 6.91
C LEU A 761 21.52 -23.13 8.10
N TRP A 762 21.15 -21.98 8.65
CA TRP A 762 20.32 -21.89 9.86
C TRP A 762 18.87 -22.32 9.63
N SER A 763 18.35 -23.18 10.51
CA SER A 763 16.91 -23.38 10.65
C SER A 763 16.36 -22.36 11.65
N PHE A 764 15.23 -21.73 11.30
CA PHE A 764 14.50 -20.82 12.20
C PHE A 764 13.19 -21.46 12.70
N ARG A 765 13.22 -22.79 12.87
CA ARG A 765 12.16 -23.51 13.58
C ARG A 765 12.10 -22.98 15.00
N ASN A 766 10.88 -22.73 15.47
CA ASN A 766 10.64 -22.17 16.80
C ASN A 766 9.44 -22.88 17.38
N ASP A 767 9.67 -24.04 17.98
CA ASP A 767 8.60 -24.87 18.56
C ASP A 767 8.16 -24.36 19.93
N ALA A 768 9.08 -23.72 20.67
CA ALA A 768 8.77 -23.01 21.92
C ALA A 768 7.80 -21.84 21.72
N LYS A 769 7.76 -21.26 20.51
CA LYS A 769 7.00 -20.04 20.18
C LYS A 769 7.43 -18.83 21.04
N LEU A 770 8.71 -18.80 21.41
CA LEU A 770 9.35 -17.72 22.16
C LEU A 770 10.28 -16.92 21.26
N TYR A 771 10.34 -15.62 21.48
CA TYR A 771 11.03 -14.67 20.62
C TYR A 771 11.93 -13.77 21.47
N GLY A 772 13.07 -13.40 20.91
CA GLY A 772 14.11 -12.63 21.58
C GLY A 772 15.41 -12.70 20.79
N SER A 773 16.17 -11.61 20.81
CA SER A 773 17.56 -11.57 20.33
C SER A 773 18.27 -10.33 20.87
N PRO A 774 19.62 -10.33 20.92
CA PRO A 774 20.40 -9.15 21.30
C PRO A 774 20.15 -7.95 20.36
N MET A 775 19.89 -8.21 19.08
CA MET A 775 19.62 -7.16 18.09
C MET A 775 18.27 -6.48 18.35
N LEU A 776 17.27 -7.22 18.82
CA LEU A 776 16.00 -6.62 19.23
C LEU A 776 16.15 -5.84 20.55
N ASP A 777 16.96 -6.35 21.49
CA ASP A 777 17.22 -5.68 22.78
C ASP A 777 17.86 -4.30 22.58
N ASP A 778 18.82 -4.20 21.64
CA ASP A 778 19.44 -2.93 21.26
C ASP A 778 18.42 -1.93 20.72
N VAL A 779 17.57 -2.38 19.80
CA VAL A 779 16.53 -1.53 19.22
C VAL A 779 15.48 -1.13 20.26
N LEU A 780 15.10 -2.03 21.17
CA LEU A 780 14.22 -1.71 22.30
C LEU A 780 14.84 -0.60 23.17
N THR A 781 16.12 -0.75 23.52
CA THR A 781 16.85 0.24 24.32
C THR A 781 16.91 1.59 23.62
N ASP A 782 17.16 1.61 22.31
CA ASP A 782 17.18 2.85 21.52
C ASP A 782 15.81 3.53 21.46
N THR A 783 14.73 2.76 21.27
CA THR A 783 13.38 3.34 21.20
C THR A 783 12.87 3.89 22.54
N GLN A 784 13.45 3.47 23.67
CA GLN A 784 13.06 3.94 25.01
C GLN A 784 13.88 5.16 25.47
N ARG A 785 14.95 5.53 24.75
CA ARG A 785 15.83 6.64 25.13
C ARG A 785 15.34 7.98 24.58
N PRO A 786 15.51 9.09 25.32
CA PRO A 786 15.47 10.43 24.76
C PRO A 786 16.56 10.59 23.68
N GLN A 787 16.27 11.26 22.57
CA GLN A 787 17.13 11.36 21.37
C GLN A 787 18.55 11.95 21.60
N GLU A 788 18.87 12.48 22.79
CA GLU A 788 20.09 13.25 23.06
C GLU A 788 21.20 12.49 23.82
N GLN A 789 21.03 11.20 24.14
CA GLN A 789 22.04 10.43 24.89
C GLN A 789 22.77 9.40 24.02
N PRO A 790 24.12 9.33 24.06
CA PRO A 790 24.88 8.33 23.32
C PRO A 790 24.55 6.91 23.82
N SER A 791 24.55 5.94 22.89
CA SER A 791 24.20 4.54 23.18
C SER A 791 25.32 3.80 23.91
N THR A 792 25.55 4.12 25.19
CA THR A 792 26.48 3.34 26.02
C THR A 792 25.84 2.00 26.38
N GLY A 793 26.48 0.88 26.04
CA GLY A 793 26.11 -0.46 26.56
C GLY A 793 25.25 -1.36 25.66
N LEU A 794 25.21 -1.15 24.33
CA LEU A 794 24.52 -2.06 23.40
C LEU A 794 25.03 -3.52 23.50
N CYS A 795 24.10 -4.48 23.44
CA CYS A 795 24.33 -5.91 23.51
C CYS A 795 25.04 -6.44 22.26
N THR A 796 24.60 -6.07 21.05
CA THR A 796 25.14 -6.62 19.80
C THR A 796 26.62 -6.32 19.62
N PRO A 797 27.13 -5.10 19.85
CA PRO A 797 28.57 -4.83 19.78
C PRO A 797 29.40 -5.66 20.75
N ARG A 798 28.92 -5.87 21.99
CA ARG A 798 29.61 -6.70 23.00
C ARG A 798 29.64 -8.17 22.59
N VAL A 799 28.53 -8.69 22.07
CA VAL A 799 28.45 -10.06 21.55
C VAL A 799 29.36 -10.21 20.33
N LEU A 800 29.32 -9.26 19.39
CA LEU A 800 30.17 -9.27 18.19
C LEU A 800 31.66 -9.31 18.56
N GLN A 801 32.10 -8.44 19.48
CA GLN A 801 33.48 -8.43 19.96
C GLN A 801 33.89 -9.80 20.50
N HIS A 802 33.05 -10.40 21.37
CA HIS A 802 33.32 -11.72 21.92
C HIS A 802 33.41 -12.79 20.82
N LEU A 803 32.49 -12.78 19.85
CA LEU A 803 32.52 -13.73 18.74
C LEU A 803 33.78 -13.55 17.87
N GLN A 804 34.27 -12.33 17.68
CA GLN A 804 35.51 -12.07 16.93
C GLN A 804 36.76 -12.56 17.67
N GLU A 805 36.80 -12.41 18.99
CA GLU A 805 37.91 -12.81 19.85
C GLU A 805 37.89 -14.31 20.22
N ALA A 806 36.74 -14.98 20.06
CA ALA A 806 36.58 -16.38 20.43
C ALA A 806 37.49 -17.31 19.59
N PRO A 807 38.17 -18.28 20.22
CA PRO A 807 39.09 -19.17 19.52
C PRO A 807 38.35 -20.08 18.54
N ILE A 808 38.96 -20.29 17.37
CA ILE A 808 38.49 -21.24 16.35
C ILE A 808 39.63 -22.20 15.98
N PRO A 809 39.31 -23.43 15.54
CA PRO A 809 40.32 -24.37 15.05
C PRO A 809 41.11 -23.75 13.89
N LEU A 810 42.43 -23.98 13.86
CA LEU A 810 43.34 -23.49 12.81
C LEU A 810 43.12 -24.20 11.47
#